data_AF-A0A972TAV0-F1
#
_entry.id   AF-A0A972TAV0-F1
#
_cell.length_a   1.000
_cell.length_b   1.000
_cell.length_c   1.000
_cell.angle_alpha   90.00
_cell.angle_beta   90.00
_cell.angle_gamma   90.00
#
_symmetry.space_group_name_H-M   'P 1'
#
loop_
_entity.id
_entity.type
_entity.pdbx_description
1 polymer ?
#
loop_
_entity_poly.entity_id
_entity_poly.type
_entity_poly.pdbx_seq_one_letter_code
_entity_poly.pdbx_strand_id
1 'polypeptide(L)'
;MKWLKSILITDSDREDEMVKSVQEKFASFHALLEENNQSLKLISDLEEKSQGDYLFDMNYIASSLNQIRTGVKNIIENMIELGGDDYLPLRTRYTAIDSEIEKILPGKRPIEKDEYTISFDDIGSGQSFSVGSKNAQLGEMKSKIGLPVPEGFAISAWAYKKFIEANKLQAQISGQLQSLNIKCCEDLKRVSDDIRTLVQASPIPNDLAEAISDSYNQLVKRIPAGRVSLRSSAIGEDTQFSFAGQYASFLNVKGDEVVDKYREVLASKFTPKAIYYFLSHELSESELAMSVGCVAMVDAAASGVVYTRDPVNPADECMLVNAIFGLGKFLVDGTLTPDVFRVSRNSGEIVEKQISLKSKRLTMNQAGGTVEEVVPENKQNAPAINEAHLKKLAEYAVKLEEHYRCPQDIEWAVDRNGRLFLLQTRPLRVLEPKDSGAEVDVSDFEALMSGGTTVCPGAGGGAVFHARGPDDLAKVPQGAVLVANNPFPGLITVMDKISALITEVGGVASHMATIAREYRIPTLAGIEGTKALPDGIEVTVDAAAGVIYKGIQKELIAARKPEYDLFEDIDIFTLLEKMLVLISPLNLLHPSDPDFKAEKCRTFHDITRFCHQQAMEEMFSGAQAMAGKEKISRRLKSDIPLQINLIYLDQKPSDLKGKRFVKEDEIASEPMNAFWGGVKYEGWPSRVPNPNFKGFMTVVATNITTGARSDFSENSYAIISREYMIVSLRMGYHFSTIEAMCTDQASKNYIRMQFKEGGASIERRVRRIKLIMDILTEMGYEHHTKGDFLDSIVSYESREDTRYKLHQLGRLSMLTKQLDMALSNDAVAKWYTQDILKKLGITPGKEGE
;
A
#
# COMPACT_ATOMS: atom_id res chain seq x y z
N MET A 1 6.61 -40.22 45.46
CA MET A 1 5.16 -39.93 45.51
C MET A 1 4.74 -38.84 44.51
N LYS A 2 4.94 -39.03 43.20
CA LYS A 2 4.37 -38.16 42.14
C LYS A 2 3.49 -38.93 41.14
N TRP A 3 3.61 -40.25 41.09
CA TRP A 3 2.79 -41.15 40.25
C TRP A 3 1.41 -41.48 40.84
N LEU A 4 1.17 -41.14 42.12
CA LEU A 4 -0.11 -41.37 42.83
C LEU A 4 -1.08 -40.17 42.78
N LYS A 5 -0.67 -39.01 42.23
CA LYS A 5 -1.56 -37.84 42.03
C LYS A 5 -2.20 -37.76 40.64
N SER A 6 -1.73 -38.53 39.66
CA SER A 6 -2.37 -38.61 38.33
C SER A 6 -3.55 -39.59 38.27
N ILE A 7 -3.91 -40.20 39.40
CA ILE A 7 -5.03 -41.16 39.55
C ILE A 7 -6.26 -40.49 40.22
N LEU A 8 -6.15 -39.22 40.62
CA LEU A 8 -7.20 -38.46 41.34
C LEU A 8 -7.70 -37.22 40.59
N ILE A 9 -7.52 -37.17 39.26
CA ILE A 9 -8.30 -36.25 38.42
C ILE A 9 -9.51 -37.05 37.95
N THR A 10 -10.70 -36.60 38.34
CA THR A 10 -11.96 -37.19 37.89
C THR A 10 -12.01 -37.17 36.36
N ASP A 11 -12.56 -38.23 35.75
CA ASP A 11 -12.72 -38.36 34.28
C ASP A 11 -13.28 -37.08 33.62
N SER A 12 -14.11 -36.30 34.34
CA SER A 12 -14.69 -35.05 33.83
C SER A 12 -13.70 -33.90 33.61
N ASP A 13 -12.65 -33.76 34.43
CA ASP A 13 -11.72 -32.62 34.31
C ASP A 13 -10.79 -32.80 33.09
N ARG A 14 -10.43 -34.05 32.77
CA ARG A 14 -9.72 -34.39 31.53
C ARG A 14 -10.60 -34.22 30.29
N GLU A 15 -11.90 -34.45 30.42
CA GLU A 15 -12.88 -34.26 29.33
C GLU A 15 -13.06 -32.77 29.02
N ASP A 16 -13.21 -31.93 30.05
CA ASP A 16 -13.33 -30.48 29.90
C ASP A 16 -12.04 -29.85 29.34
N GLU A 17 -10.86 -30.30 29.77
CA GLU A 17 -9.58 -29.87 29.18
C GLU A 17 -9.47 -30.24 27.69
N MET A 18 -9.97 -31.42 27.31
CA MET A 18 -9.88 -31.89 25.93
C MET A 18 -10.86 -31.17 25.00
N VAL A 19 -12.07 -30.89 25.46
CA VAL A 19 -13.05 -30.05 24.72
C VAL A 19 -12.53 -28.63 24.59
N LYS A 20 -11.97 -28.08 25.67
CA LYS A 20 -11.38 -26.73 25.66
C LYS A 20 -10.21 -26.63 24.67
N SER A 21 -9.33 -27.62 24.64
CA SER A 21 -8.23 -27.67 23.66
C SER A 21 -8.71 -27.69 22.20
N VAL A 22 -9.83 -28.36 21.91
CA VAL A 22 -10.43 -28.34 20.56
C VAL A 22 -11.09 -27.01 20.25
N GLN A 23 -11.75 -26.39 21.22
CA GLN A 23 -12.33 -25.06 21.05
C GLN A 23 -11.26 -24.00 20.79
N GLU A 24 -10.12 -24.10 21.48
CA GLU A 24 -8.94 -23.24 21.24
C GLU A 24 -8.39 -23.45 19.83
N LYS A 25 -8.17 -24.70 19.40
CA LYS A 25 -7.73 -25.01 18.02
C LYS A 25 -8.72 -24.53 16.96
N PHE A 26 -10.01 -24.69 17.19
CA PHE A 26 -11.05 -24.22 16.27
C PHE A 26 -11.09 -22.68 16.19
N ALA A 27 -10.86 -21.98 17.29
CA ALA A 27 -10.78 -20.53 17.30
C ALA A 27 -9.57 -20.04 16.48
N SER A 28 -8.39 -20.64 16.66
CA SER A 28 -7.20 -20.31 15.85
C SER A 28 -7.41 -20.65 14.38
N PHE A 29 -8.06 -21.78 14.06
CA PHE A 29 -8.46 -22.12 12.68
C PHE A 29 -9.37 -21.05 12.05
N HIS A 30 -10.43 -20.64 12.75
CA HIS A 30 -11.35 -19.63 12.23
C HIS A 30 -10.67 -18.26 12.04
N ALA A 31 -9.85 -17.83 13.01
CA ALA A 31 -9.07 -16.60 12.91
C ALA A 31 -8.11 -16.62 11.71
N LEU A 32 -7.44 -17.76 11.47
CA LEU A 32 -6.58 -17.97 10.32
C LEU A 32 -7.35 -17.78 9.00
N LEU A 33 -8.54 -18.36 8.87
CA LEU A 33 -9.35 -18.24 7.65
C LEU A 33 -9.82 -16.79 7.41
N GLU A 34 -10.13 -16.05 8.46
CA GLU A 34 -10.54 -14.65 8.36
C GLU A 34 -9.39 -13.76 7.87
N GLU A 35 -8.21 -13.89 8.48
CA GLU A 35 -7.00 -13.17 8.08
C GLU A 35 -6.55 -13.54 6.65
N ASN A 36 -6.71 -14.81 6.27
CA ASN A 36 -6.44 -15.28 4.92
C ASN A 36 -7.31 -14.56 3.88
N ASN A 37 -8.62 -14.47 4.12
CA ASN A 37 -9.55 -13.78 3.22
C ASN A 37 -9.24 -12.28 3.10
N GLN A 38 -8.93 -11.62 4.22
CA GLN A 38 -8.58 -10.20 4.21
C GLN A 38 -7.27 -9.94 3.46
N SER A 39 -6.27 -10.80 3.65
CA SER A 39 -4.99 -10.72 2.94
C SER A 39 -5.16 -10.89 1.44
N LEU A 40 -5.94 -11.88 0.98
CA LEU A 40 -6.19 -12.10 -0.45
C LEU A 40 -6.91 -10.92 -1.11
N LYS A 41 -7.86 -10.29 -0.40
CA LYS A 41 -8.55 -9.10 -0.91
C LYS A 41 -7.59 -7.94 -1.15
N LEU A 42 -6.66 -7.70 -0.22
CA LEU A 42 -5.66 -6.64 -0.34
C LEU A 42 -4.64 -6.93 -1.46
N ILE A 43 -4.24 -8.20 -1.61
CA ILE A 43 -3.36 -8.62 -2.72
C ILE A 43 -4.03 -8.34 -4.07
N SER A 44 -5.31 -8.71 -4.22
CA SER A 44 -6.08 -8.45 -5.44
C SER A 44 -6.24 -6.96 -5.75
N ASP A 45 -6.45 -6.12 -4.73
CA ASP A 45 -6.55 -4.66 -4.91
C ASP A 45 -5.20 -4.09 -5.40
N LEU A 46 -4.07 -4.52 -4.82
CA LEU A 46 -2.73 -4.13 -5.29
C LEU A 46 -2.45 -4.57 -6.73
N GLU A 47 -2.86 -5.79 -7.10
CA GLU A 47 -2.75 -6.30 -8.48
C GLU A 47 -3.57 -5.45 -9.46
N GLU A 48 -4.81 -5.12 -9.12
CA GLU A 48 -5.68 -4.28 -9.96
C GLU A 48 -5.07 -2.88 -10.13
N LYS A 49 -4.56 -2.27 -9.06
CA LYS A 49 -3.89 -0.97 -9.14
C LYS A 49 -2.63 -1.01 -10.01
N SER A 50 -1.88 -2.11 -10.01
CA SER A 50 -0.67 -2.25 -10.83
C SER A 50 -0.91 -2.27 -12.34
N GLN A 51 -2.16 -2.47 -12.79
CA GLN A 51 -2.51 -2.52 -14.22
C GLN A 51 -2.51 -1.14 -14.89
N GLY A 52 -2.34 -0.06 -14.13
CA GLY A 52 -2.20 1.30 -14.66
C GLY A 52 -3.51 2.07 -14.79
N ASP A 53 -4.67 1.47 -14.51
CA ASP A 53 -5.97 2.12 -14.68
C ASP A 53 -6.40 3.02 -13.50
N TYR A 54 -5.59 3.08 -12.43
CA TYR A 54 -5.96 3.75 -11.19
C TYR A 54 -4.83 4.63 -10.64
N LEU A 55 -5.23 5.79 -10.07
CA LEU A 55 -4.33 6.66 -9.32
C LEU A 55 -4.15 6.15 -7.89
N PHE A 56 -2.91 5.95 -7.46
CA PHE A 56 -2.54 5.63 -6.08
C PHE A 56 -1.20 6.30 -5.73
N ASP A 57 -0.95 6.47 -4.44
CA ASP A 57 0.27 7.08 -3.89
C ASP A 57 1.05 6.08 -3.02
N MET A 58 2.20 6.51 -2.49
CA MET A 58 2.98 5.68 -1.57
C MET A 58 2.27 5.38 -0.26
N ASN A 59 1.34 6.24 0.19
CA ASN A 59 0.59 6.01 1.42
C ASN A 59 -0.31 4.79 1.26
N TYR A 60 -0.99 4.68 0.11
CA TYR A 60 -1.75 3.50 -0.25
C TYR A 60 -0.87 2.25 -0.28
N ILE A 61 0.30 2.30 -0.94
CA ILE A 61 1.23 1.14 -0.98
C ILE A 61 1.69 0.75 0.43
N ALA A 62 2.12 1.71 1.24
CA ALA A 62 2.61 1.48 2.60
C ALA A 62 1.52 0.89 3.51
N SER A 63 0.31 1.48 3.47
CA SER A 63 -0.83 1.03 4.26
C SER A 63 -1.26 -0.39 3.88
N SER A 64 -1.42 -0.65 2.57
CA SER A 64 -1.79 -1.98 2.06
C SER A 64 -0.73 -3.02 2.39
N LEU A 65 0.56 -2.69 2.27
CA LEU A 65 1.65 -3.59 2.66
C LEU A 65 1.64 -3.88 4.16
N ASN A 66 1.47 -2.87 5.01
CA ASN A 66 1.41 -3.05 6.45
C ASN A 66 0.25 -3.96 6.86
N GLN A 67 -0.92 -3.80 6.24
CA GLN A 67 -2.07 -4.67 6.47
C GLN A 67 -1.79 -6.12 6.04
N ILE A 68 -1.19 -6.33 4.86
CA ILE A 68 -0.79 -7.67 4.40
C ILE A 68 0.23 -8.31 5.35
N ARG A 69 1.25 -7.57 5.78
CA ARG A 69 2.27 -8.05 6.73
C ARG A 69 1.65 -8.52 8.04
N THR A 70 0.77 -7.71 8.61
CA THR A 70 0.04 -8.06 9.83
C THR A 70 -0.83 -9.29 9.62
N GLY A 71 -1.60 -9.33 8.53
CA GLY A 71 -2.48 -10.48 8.22
C GLY A 71 -1.70 -11.78 8.05
N VAL A 72 -0.62 -11.78 7.25
CA VAL A 72 0.23 -12.96 7.04
C VAL A 72 0.91 -13.40 8.34
N LYS A 73 1.37 -12.46 9.16
CA LYS A 73 1.94 -12.79 10.48
C LYS A 73 0.89 -13.45 11.38
N ASN A 74 -0.33 -12.93 11.43
CA ASN A 74 -1.43 -13.51 12.20
C ASN A 74 -1.77 -14.93 11.70
N ILE A 75 -1.79 -15.16 10.39
CA ILE A 75 -1.99 -16.49 9.78
C ILE A 75 -0.94 -17.48 10.30
N ILE A 76 0.34 -17.09 10.30
CA ILE A 76 1.44 -17.95 10.77
C ILE A 76 1.30 -18.29 12.24
N GLU A 77 1.01 -17.30 13.09
CA GLU A 77 0.87 -17.52 14.53
C GLU A 77 -0.31 -18.45 14.85
N ASN A 78 -1.47 -18.24 14.20
CA ASN A 78 -2.61 -19.15 14.34
C ASN A 78 -2.29 -20.56 13.82
N MET A 79 -1.47 -20.70 12.77
CA MET A 79 -1.05 -22.02 12.27
C MET A 79 -0.14 -22.76 13.26
N ILE A 80 0.78 -22.05 13.91
CA ILE A 80 1.64 -22.60 14.96
C ILE A 80 0.82 -23.01 16.18
N GLU A 81 -0.18 -22.22 16.58
CA GLU A 81 -1.11 -22.61 17.66
C GLU A 81 -1.90 -23.88 17.30
N LEU A 82 -2.28 -24.03 16.03
CA LEU A 82 -3.06 -25.17 15.55
C LEU A 82 -2.26 -26.47 15.50
N GLY A 83 -1.08 -26.41 14.87
CA GLY A 83 -0.28 -27.57 14.49
C GLY A 83 1.06 -27.71 15.20
N GLY A 84 1.42 -26.77 16.07
CA GLY A 84 2.61 -26.82 16.92
C GLY A 84 3.93 -26.48 16.21
N ASP A 85 5.03 -27.02 16.74
CA ASP A 85 6.40 -26.64 16.37
C ASP A 85 6.78 -26.96 14.92
N ASP A 86 6.05 -27.86 14.25
CA ASP A 86 6.28 -28.26 12.85
C ASP A 86 6.13 -27.08 11.87
N TYR A 87 5.42 -26.03 12.29
CA TYR A 87 5.14 -24.84 11.47
C TYR A 87 6.06 -23.64 11.77
N LEU A 88 7.01 -23.77 12.71
CA LEU A 88 8.01 -22.73 13.00
C LEU A 88 8.83 -22.26 11.78
N PRO A 89 9.16 -23.09 10.77
CA PRO A 89 9.85 -22.63 9.57
C PRO A 89 9.15 -21.50 8.81
N LEU A 90 7.82 -21.34 8.97
CA LEU A 90 7.05 -20.25 8.37
C LEU A 90 7.51 -18.87 8.86
N ARG A 91 7.89 -18.73 10.14
CA ARG A 91 8.44 -17.46 10.68
C ARG A 91 9.74 -17.07 9.98
N THR A 92 10.60 -18.05 9.72
CA THR A 92 11.86 -17.84 9.00
C THR A 92 11.59 -17.41 7.56
N ARG A 93 10.63 -18.05 6.87
CA ARG A 93 10.26 -17.69 5.50
C ARG A 93 9.60 -16.31 5.43
N TYR A 94 8.70 -15.99 6.34
CA TYR A 94 8.12 -14.64 6.47
C TYR A 94 9.21 -13.58 6.59
N THR A 95 10.16 -13.78 7.54
CA THR A 95 11.23 -12.81 7.78
C THR A 95 12.13 -12.63 6.56
N ALA A 96 12.42 -13.70 5.81
CA ALA A 96 13.21 -13.63 4.60
C ALA A 96 12.50 -12.84 3.49
N ILE A 97 11.22 -13.10 3.24
CA ILE A 97 10.42 -12.39 2.23
C ILE A 97 10.27 -10.92 2.64
N ASP A 98 9.91 -10.66 3.89
CA ASP A 98 9.73 -9.31 4.42
C ASP A 98 11.00 -8.48 4.34
N SER A 99 12.16 -9.08 4.61
CA SER A 99 13.45 -8.42 4.47
C SER A 99 13.80 -8.05 3.02
N GLU A 100 13.33 -8.80 2.02
CA GLU A 100 13.53 -8.42 0.61
C GLU A 100 12.57 -7.30 0.20
N ILE A 101 11.33 -7.33 0.68
CA ILE A 101 10.37 -6.22 0.48
C ILE A 101 10.90 -4.92 1.10
N GLU A 102 11.48 -4.98 2.32
CA GLU A 102 12.11 -3.82 2.98
C GLU A 102 13.26 -3.19 2.18
N LYS A 103 14.00 -3.97 1.39
CA LYS A 103 15.09 -3.42 0.54
C LYS A 103 14.55 -2.65 -0.67
N ILE A 104 13.32 -2.95 -1.08
CA ILE A 104 12.64 -2.33 -2.21
C ILE A 104 12.06 -0.98 -1.77
N LEU A 105 11.48 -0.90 -0.57
CA LEU A 105 10.87 0.34 -0.05
C LEU A 105 11.88 1.50 0.09
N PRO A 106 11.51 2.72 -0.34
CA PRO A 106 12.29 3.91 -0.04
C PRO A 106 12.22 4.22 1.46
N GLY A 107 13.38 4.40 2.11
CA GLY A 107 13.45 4.88 3.50
C GLY A 107 14.34 4.07 4.44
N LYS A 108 14.38 2.73 4.38
CA LYS A 108 15.16 1.93 5.35
C LYS A 108 16.54 1.49 4.88
N ARG A 109 17.15 2.22 3.95
CA ARG A 109 18.55 1.97 3.60
C ARG A 109 19.44 2.51 4.72
N PRO A 110 20.34 1.69 5.30
CA PRO A 110 21.24 2.18 6.33
C PRO A 110 22.10 3.30 5.75
N ILE A 111 22.18 4.44 6.46
CA ILE A 111 23.14 5.50 6.12
C ILE A 111 24.53 4.90 6.22
N GLU A 112 25.17 4.73 5.06
CA GLU A 112 26.50 4.17 4.93
C GLU A 112 27.52 5.13 5.53
N LYS A 113 28.65 4.57 5.95
CA LYS A 113 29.75 5.36 6.50
C LYS A 113 30.41 6.15 5.37
N ASP A 114 30.50 7.46 5.56
CA ASP A 114 31.12 8.38 4.60
C ASP A 114 31.93 9.47 5.33
N GLU A 115 32.54 10.39 4.59
CA GLU A 115 33.17 11.60 5.14
C GLU A 115 32.11 12.54 5.74
N TYR A 116 32.50 13.34 6.75
CA TYR A 116 31.57 14.32 7.36
C TYR A 116 31.27 15.49 6.44
N THR A 117 32.26 15.91 5.64
CA THR A 117 32.15 17.01 4.69
C THR A 117 32.74 16.58 3.35
N ILE A 118 32.04 16.90 2.25
CA ILE A 118 32.43 16.49 0.89
C ILE A 118 32.38 17.72 -0.01
N SER A 119 33.47 18.01 -0.73
CA SER A 119 33.54 19.14 -1.67
C SER A 119 32.58 18.95 -2.84
N PHE A 120 31.96 20.04 -3.32
CA PHE A 120 31.16 19.97 -4.55
C PHE A 120 31.97 19.57 -5.79
N ASP A 121 33.30 19.73 -5.76
CA ASP A 121 34.20 19.26 -6.82
C ASP A 121 34.23 17.72 -6.91
N ASP A 122 33.96 17.03 -5.80
CA ASP A 122 34.08 15.58 -5.65
C ASP A 122 32.70 14.87 -5.62
N ILE A 123 31.61 15.63 -5.79
CA ILE A 123 30.24 15.10 -5.75
C ILE A 123 29.71 14.88 -7.17
N GLY A 124 29.11 13.71 -7.38
CA GLY A 124 28.26 13.42 -8.55
C GLY A 124 26.85 12.98 -8.16
N SER A 125 25.97 12.88 -9.16
CA SER A 125 24.56 12.48 -9.04
C SER A 125 24.34 11.14 -8.31
N GLY A 126 25.29 10.20 -8.42
CA GLY A 126 25.24 8.90 -7.72
C GLY A 126 25.37 8.97 -6.19
N GLN A 127 25.75 10.12 -5.63
CA GLN A 127 25.92 10.33 -4.18
C GLN A 127 24.72 11.01 -3.52
N SER A 128 23.56 11.05 -4.18
CA SER A 128 22.31 11.62 -3.62
C SER A 128 21.93 11.02 -2.26
N PHE A 129 22.25 9.76 -2.00
CA PHE A 129 22.03 9.11 -0.70
C PHE A 129 23.04 9.52 0.39
N SER A 130 24.16 10.14 0.04
CA SER A 130 25.14 10.65 1.00
C SER A 130 24.93 12.13 1.30
N VAL A 131 24.64 12.94 0.28
CA VAL A 131 24.58 14.41 0.40
C VAL A 131 23.19 15.01 0.14
N GLY A 132 22.18 14.17 -0.07
CA GLY A 132 20.86 14.60 -0.51
C GLY A 132 20.85 15.07 -1.96
N SER A 133 19.65 15.16 -2.55
CA SER A 133 19.48 15.45 -3.98
C SER A 133 20.02 16.83 -4.38
N LYS A 134 19.73 17.89 -3.61
CA LYS A 134 20.13 19.26 -3.94
C LYS A 134 21.65 19.42 -4.03
N ASN A 135 22.39 18.91 -3.04
CA ASN A 135 23.85 18.97 -3.06
C ASN A 135 24.42 18.08 -4.17
N ALA A 136 23.83 16.90 -4.42
CA ALA A 136 24.24 16.04 -5.52
C ALA A 136 24.09 16.73 -6.88
N GLN A 137 22.99 17.46 -7.10
CA GLN A 137 22.79 18.23 -8.33
C GLN A 137 23.76 19.42 -8.45
N LEU A 138 24.06 20.12 -7.35
CA LEU A 138 25.08 21.17 -7.37
C LEU A 138 26.47 20.64 -7.72
N GLY A 139 26.84 19.49 -7.16
CA GLY A 139 28.07 18.78 -7.50
C GLY A 139 28.09 18.35 -8.97
N GLU A 140 27.04 17.70 -9.47
CA GLU A 140 26.92 17.24 -10.85
C GLU A 140 27.05 18.40 -11.86
N MET A 141 26.32 19.51 -11.65
CA MET A 141 26.41 20.71 -12.49
C MET A 141 27.83 21.26 -12.54
N LYS A 142 28.56 21.23 -11.41
CA LYS A 142 29.91 21.77 -11.31
C LYS A 142 30.97 20.82 -11.89
N SER A 143 31.00 19.57 -11.41
CA SER A 143 32.07 18.60 -11.63
C SER A 143 31.95 17.87 -12.98
N LYS A 144 30.73 17.63 -13.47
CA LYS A 144 30.48 16.88 -14.72
C LYS A 144 30.13 17.80 -15.89
N ILE A 145 29.24 18.76 -15.67
CA ILE A 145 28.73 19.64 -16.75
C ILE A 145 29.63 20.88 -16.93
N GLY A 146 30.33 21.31 -15.87
CA GLY A 146 31.22 22.48 -15.91
C GLY A 146 30.47 23.81 -15.95
N LEU A 147 29.28 23.87 -15.34
CA LEU A 147 28.45 25.07 -15.24
C LEU A 147 28.86 25.94 -14.04
N PRO A 148 28.59 27.27 -14.08
CA PRO A 148 28.99 28.16 -13.00
C PRO A 148 28.10 27.98 -11.77
N VAL A 149 28.54 27.12 -10.86
CA VAL A 149 27.92 26.91 -9.54
C VAL A 149 28.79 27.60 -8.48
N PRO A 150 28.21 28.24 -7.45
CA PRO A 150 29.01 28.79 -6.36
C PRO A 150 29.84 27.72 -5.65
N GLU A 151 31.05 28.08 -5.22
CA GLU A 151 31.92 27.20 -4.44
C GLU A 151 31.22 26.72 -3.17
N GLY A 152 31.43 25.47 -2.76
CA GLY A 152 30.77 24.93 -1.57
C GLY A 152 31.13 23.49 -1.27
N PHE A 153 30.59 22.99 -0.16
CA PHE A 153 30.71 21.60 0.27
C PHE A 153 29.41 21.14 0.93
N ALA A 154 29.14 19.84 0.88
CA ALA A 154 28.04 19.21 1.61
C ALA A 154 28.51 18.70 2.96
N ILE A 155 27.72 18.90 4.00
CA ILE A 155 27.80 18.19 5.28
C ILE A 155 26.90 16.97 5.13
N SER A 156 27.48 15.77 5.19
CA SER A 156 26.84 14.53 4.74
C SER A 156 25.72 14.05 5.67
N ALA A 157 24.90 13.12 5.18
CA ALA A 157 23.94 12.39 6.01
C ALA A 157 24.64 11.52 7.08
N TRP A 158 25.90 11.12 6.85
CA TRP A 158 26.71 10.45 7.86
C TRP A 158 27.03 11.38 9.04
N ALA A 159 27.32 12.66 8.78
CA ALA A 159 27.47 13.68 9.83
C ALA A 159 26.17 13.88 10.64
N TYR A 160 25.01 13.85 9.97
CA TYR A 160 23.72 13.85 10.65
C TYR A 160 23.56 12.66 11.60
N LYS A 161 23.80 11.45 11.09
CA LYS A 161 23.72 10.21 11.89
C LYS A 161 24.63 10.27 13.11
N LYS A 162 25.88 10.70 12.93
CA LYS A 162 26.85 10.89 14.02
C LYS A 162 26.32 11.83 15.10
N PHE A 163 25.72 12.95 14.72
CA PHE A 163 25.13 13.91 15.65
C PHE A 163 23.94 13.32 16.43
N ILE A 164 23.04 12.61 15.75
CA ILE A 164 21.87 11.95 16.37
C ILE A 164 22.31 10.87 17.37
N GLU A 165 23.27 10.02 16.98
CA GLU A 165 23.78 8.92 17.81
C GLU A 165 24.55 9.42 19.04
N ALA A 166 25.44 10.39 18.86
CA ALA A 166 26.25 10.94 19.96
C ALA A 166 25.40 11.56 21.07
N ASN A 167 24.25 12.14 20.70
CA ASN A 167 23.32 12.78 21.62
C ASN A 167 22.14 11.88 22.05
N LYS A 168 22.07 10.63 21.56
CA LYS A 168 20.97 9.68 21.82
C LYS A 168 19.59 10.25 21.47
N LEU A 169 19.53 11.11 20.45
CA LEU A 169 18.33 11.86 20.09
C LEU A 169 17.23 10.97 19.51
N GLN A 170 17.60 9.90 18.80
CA GLN A 170 16.65 9.02 18.11
C GLN A 170 15.53 8.52 19.04
N ALA A 171 15.88 7.93 20.17
CA ALA A 171 14.90 7.35 21.10
C ALA A 171 13.99 8.42 21.74
N GLN A 172 14.55 9.61 22.01
CA GLN A 172 13.81 10.72 22.61
C GLN A 172 12.80 11.32 21.63
N ILE A 173 13.22 11.52 20.38
CA ILE A 173 12.39 12.05 19.30
C ILE A 173 11.26 11.06 18.99
N SER A 174 11.59 9.77 18.78
CA SER A 174 10.59 8.73 18.52
C SER A 174 9.55 8.64 19.64
N GLY A 175 9.96 8.75 20.91
CA GLY A 175 9.03 8.72 22.04
C GLY A 175 8.04 9.89 22.05
N GLN A 176 8.50 11.10 21.72
CA GLN A 176 7.61 12.26 21.62
C GLN A 176 6.64 12.15 20.44
N LEU A 177 7.12 11.69 19.28
CA LEU A 177 6.30 11.49 18.08
C LEU A 177 5.24 10.39 18.25
N GLN A 178 5.51 9.32 19.01
CA GLN A 178 4.51 8.26 19.29
C GLN A 178 3.31 8.76 20.09
N SER A 179 3.51 9.76 20.95
CA SER A 179 2.44 10.35 21.77
C SER A 179 1.65 11.45 21.07
N LEU A 180 2.05 11.81 19.84
CA LEU A 180 1.48 12.93 19.10
C LEU A 180 0.16 12.55 18.43
N ASN A 181 -0.88 13.31 18.70
CA ASN A 181 -2.08 13.33 17.85
C ASN A 181 -1.86 14.28 16.66
N ILE A 182 -1.55 13.72 15.49
CA ILE A 182 -1.29 14.48 14.26
C ILE A 182 -2.45 15.41 13.83
N LYS A 183 -3.68 15.10 14.27
CA LYS A 183 -4.89 15.91 13.94
C LYS A 183 -5.08 17.10 14.88
N CYS A 184 -4.25 17.23 15.92
CA CYS A 184 -4.32 18.33 16.90
C CYS A 184 -3.16 19.31 16.66
N CYS A 185 -3.48 20.53 16.18
CA CYS A 185 -2.47 21.54 15.88
C CYS A 185 -1.69 22.00 17.12
N GLU A 186 -2.32 22.05 18.30
CA GLU A 186 -1.66 22.42 19.55
C GLU A 186 -0.63 21.38 19.98
N ASP A 187 -0.96 20.10 19.88
CA ASP A 187 -0.01 19.01 20.17
C ASP A 187 1.14 18.99 19.18
N LEU A 188 0.85 19.18 17.89
CA LEU A 188 1.87 19.24 16.84
C LEU A 188 2.86 20.38 17.10
N LYS A 189 2.36 21.56 17.50
CA LYS A 189 3.20 22.71 17.84
C LYS A 189 4.05 22.45 19.09
N ARG A 190 3.43 21.93 20.16
CA ARG A 190 4.14 21.60 21.41
C ARG A 190 5.25 20.58 21.17
N VAL A 191 4.93 19.45 20.54
CA VAL A 191 5.91 18.38 20.23
C VAL A 191 7.01 18.90 19.30
N SER A 192 6.66 19.73 18.30
CA SER A 192 7.64 20.39 17.45
C SER A 192 8.60 21.27 18.25
N ASP A 193 8.09 22.15 19.11
CA ASP A 193 8.92 23.06 19.91
C ASP A 193 9.79 22.30 20.91
N ASP A 194 9.28 21.22 21.51
CA ASP A 194 10.01 20.34 22.43
C ASP A 194 11.19 19.63 21.70
N ILE A 195 10.94 19.01 20.54
CA ILE A 195 11.98 18.35 19.75
C ILE A 195 13.01 19.36 19.23
N ARG A 196 12.56 20.53 18.75
CA ARG A 196 13.47 21.57 18.25
C ARG A 196 14.39 22.09 19.34
N THR A 197 13.84 22.34 20.53
CA THR A 197 14.62 22.76 21.70
C THR A 197 15.65 21.70 22.07
N LEU A 198 15.26 20.42 22.06
CA LEU A 198 16.14 19.29 22.33
C LEU A 198 17.32 19.23 21.33
N VAL A 199 17.04 19.33 20.03
CA VAL A 199 18.07 19.32 18.97
C VAL A 199 18.98 20.54 19.08
N GLN A 200 18.44 21.73 19.36
CA GLN A 200 19.21 22.97 19.50
C GLN A 200 20.11 22.98 20.74
N ALA A 201 19.69 22.34 21.84
CA ALA A 201 20.49 22.23 23.06
C ALA A 201 21.60 21.16 22.94
N SER A 202 21.54 20.29 21.94
CA SER A 202 22.49 19.18 21.78
C SER A 202 23.84 19.65 21.20
N PRO A 203 24.97 19.27 21.81
CA PRO A 203 26.29 19.63 21.29
C PRO A 203 26.61 18.91 19.96
N ILE A 204 27.26 19.64 19.05
CA ILE A 204 27.89 19.03 17.88
C ILE A 204 29.17 18.29 18.34
N PRO A 205 29.38 17.02 18.00
CA PRO A 205 30.62 16.31 18.31
C PRO A 205 31.86 17.05 17.81
N ASN A 206 32.94 17.08 18.60
CA ASN A 206 34.14 17.87 18.29
C ASN A 206 34.76 17.50 16.93
N ASP A 207 34.83 16.21 16.62
CA ASP A 207 35.35 15.71 15.33
C ASP A 207 34.52 16.22 14.14
N LEU A 208 33.20 16.31 14.30
CA LEU A 208 32.31 16.88 13.29
C LEU A 208 32.46 18.41 13.19
N ALA A 209 32.52 19.12 14.32
CA ALA A 209 32.69 20.57 14.35
C ALA A 209 34.02 21.02 13.73
N GLU A 210 35.10 20.28 14.00
CA GLU A 210 36.42 20.48 13.39
C GLU A 210 36.36 20.27 11.88
N ALA A 211 35.78 19.16 11.40
CA ALA A 211 35.63 18.90 9.96
C ALA A 211 34.86 20.00 9.21
N ILE A 212 33.74 20.47 9.78
CA ILE A 212 32.95 21.58 9.22
C ILE A 212 33.79 22.88 9.15
N SER A 213 34.51 23.18 10.24
CA SER A 213 35.32 24.40 10.34
C SER A 213 36.50 24.36 9.37
N ASP A 214 37.15 23.21 9.21
CA ASP A 214 38.27 23.03 8.28
C ASP A 214 37.82 23.17 6.82
N SER A 215 36.69 22.55 6.44
CA SER A 215 36.12 22.73 5.10
C SER A 215 35.71 24.19 4.85
N TYR A 216 35.15 24.89 5.83
CA TYR A 216 34.86 26.31 5.74
C TYR A 216 36.13 27.16 5.55
N ASN A 217 37.18 26.89 6.32
CA ASN A 217 38.47 27.60 6.22
C ASN A 217 39.14 27.37 4.86
N GLN A 218 38.98 26.19 4.26
CA GLN A 218 39.43 25.92 2.90
C GLN A 218 38.60 26.66 1.85
N LEU A 219 37.27 26.69 2.01
CA LEU A 219 36.35 27.41 1.13
C LEU A 219 36.66 28.92 1.12
N VAL A 220 36.85 29.54 2.29
CA VAL A 220 37.15 30.98 2.44
C VAL A 220 38.39 31.42 1.66
N LYS A 221 39.38 30.55 1.48
CA LYS A 221 40.57 30.87 0.66
C LYS A 221 40.23 31.14 -0.80
N ARG A 222 39.09 30.60 -1.28
CA ARG A 222 38.57 30.76 -2.65
C ARG A 222 37.47 31.84 -2.74
N ILE A 223 36.90 32.28 -1.61
CA ILE A 223 35.80 33.25 -1.57
C ILE A 223 36.15 34.51 -0.74
N PRO A 224 36.59 35.62 -1.37
CA PRO A 224 37.11 36.80 -0.65
C PRO A 224 36.16 37.43 0.38
N ALA A 225 34.85 37.29 0.20
CA ALA A 225 33.85 37.83 1.13
C ALA A 225 33.67 37.01 2.41
N GLY A 226 34.07 35.72 2.40
CA GLY A 226 33.89 34.80 3.53
C GLY A 226 32.46 34.75 4.09
N ARG A 227 31.46 34.80 3.21
CA ARG A 227 30.05 34.65 3.54
C ARG A 227 29.50 33.43 2.83
N VAL A 228 28.73 32.63 3.56
CA VAL A 228 28.14 31.39 3.06
C VAL A 228 26.63 31.37 3.30
N SER A 229 25.95 30.44 2.65
CA SER A 229 24.57 30.07 2.89
C SER A 229 24.53 28.60 3.29
N LEU A 230 23.69 28.29 4.27
CA LEU A 230 23.49 26.92 4.76
C LEU A 230 22.11 26.48 4.31
N ARG A 231 22.05 25.47 3.46
CA ARG A 231 20.85 25.00 2.77
C ARG A 231 20.60 23.53 3.11
N SER A 232 19.37 23.20 3.48
CA SER A 232 18.93 21.83 3.67
C SER A 232 18.92 21.04 2.36
N SER A 233 19.31 19.78 2.43
CA SER A 233 19.29 18.81 1.34
C SER A 233 18.96 17.44 1.96
N ALA A 234 17.70 17.21 2.30
CA ALA A 234 17.30 15.95 2.92
C ALA A 234 17.39 14.79 1.92
N ILE A 235 17.75 13.60 2.39
CA ILE A 235 17.63 12.40 1.57
C ILE A 235 16.15 12.17 1.24
N GLY A 236 15.83 11.95 -0.03
CA GLY A 236 14.45 11.75 -0.48
C GLY A 236 13.63 13.03 -0.62
N GLU A 237 14.24 14.23 -0.49
CA GLU A 237 13.55 15.52 -0.65
C GLU A 237 12.93 15.73 -2.04
N ASP A 238 13.50 15.07 -3.07
CA ASP A 238 13.11 15.23 -4.48
C ASP A 238 12.67 13.91 -5.15
N THR A 239 12.37 12.83 -4.40
CA THR A 239 12.06 11.52 -4.99
C THR A 239 10.62 11.40 -5.51
N GLN A 240 9.61 11.88 -4.79
CA GLN A 240 8.19 11.76 -5.20
C GLN A 240 7.31 12.94 -4.77
N PHE A 241 7.69 13.64 -3.71
CA PHE A 241 7.01 14.85 -3.26
C PHE A 241 8.07 15.90 -2.96
N SER A 242 7.90 17.12 -3.47
CA SER A 242 8.84 18.20 -3.14
C SER A 242 8.66 18.59 -1.66
N PHE A 243 9.61 18.24 -0.77
CA PHE A 243 9.69 18.85 0.57
C PHE A 243 10.14 20.33 0.49
N ALA A 244 9.95 20.97 -0.66
CA ALA A 244 10.43 22.30 -0.97
C ALA A 244 9.97 23.32 0.08
N GLY A 245 10.89 24.21 0.47
CA GLY A 245 10.63 25.31 1.40
C GLY A 245 10.17 24.92 2.81
N GLN A 246 10.21 23.64 3.22
CA GLN A 246 9.85 23.24 4.59
C GLN A 246 10.98 23.46 5.59
N TYR A 247 12.21 23.22 5.14
CA TYR A 247 13.40 23.28 5.98
C TYR A 247 14.09 24.65 5.90
N ALA A 248 14.82 25.00 6.95
CA ALA A 248 15.45 26.29 7.06
C ALA A 248 16.64 26.41 6.08
N SER A 249 16.70 27.56 5.41
CA SER A 249 17.88 28.01 4.69
C SER A 249 18.34 29.33 5.29
N PHE A 250 19.60 29.39 5.71
CA PHE A 250 20.21 30.59 6.29
C PHE A 250 21.10 31.26 5.25
N LEU A 251 20.82 32.52 4.94
CA LEU A 251 21.56 33.31 3.96
C LEU A 251 22.54 34.25 4.67
N ASN A 252 23.68 34.52 4.04
CA ASN A 252 24.69 35.48 4.52
C ASN A 252 25.16 35.19 5.96
N VAL A 253 25.59 33.95 6.18
CA VAL A 253 26.13 33.42 7.44
C VAL A 253 27.63 33.70 7.53
N LYS A 254 28.11 34.08 8.72
CA LYS A 254 29.53 34.28 9.01
C LYS A 254 30.20 32.98 9.45
N GLY A 255 31.52 32.92 9.32
CA GLY A 255 32.30 31.72 9.63
C GLY A 255 32.15 31.18 11.05
N ASP A 256 32.13 32.08 12.03
CA ASP A 256 31.94 31.77 13.45
C ASP A 256 30.53 31.22 13.76
N GLU A 257 29.57 31.42 12.86
CA GLU A 257 28.18 30.98 13.03
C GLU A 257 27.88 29.66 12.29
N VAL A 258 28.77 29.14 11.45
CA VAL A 258 28.48 28.00 10.54
C VAL A 258 28.05 26.75 11.30
N VAL A 259 28.76 26.38 12.37
CA VAL A 259 28.44 25.18 13.16
C VAL A 259 27.10 25.32 13.89
N ASP A 260 26.82 26.50 14.44
CA ASP A 260 25.54 26.77 15.11
C ASP A 260 24.37 26.79 14.11
N LYS A 261 24.57 27.38 12.93
CA LYS A 261 23.59 27.37 11.86
C LYS A 261 23.36 25.99 11.27
N TYR A 262 24.37 25.13 11.20
CA TYR A 262 24.19 23.71 10.86
C TYR A 262 23.20 23.04 11.82
N ARG A 263 23.39 23.23 13.14
CA ARG A 263 22.45 22.72 14.15
C ARG A 263 21.04 23.28 13.98
N GLU A 264 20.90 24.57 13.67
CA GLU A 264 19.59 25.18 13.39
C GLU A 264 18.91 24.58 12.14
N VAL A 265 19.67 24.25 11.08
CA VAL A 265 19.13 23.53 9.91
C VAL A 265 18.62 22.15 10.31
N LEU A 266 19.37 21.40 11.13
CA LEU A 266 18.91 20.10 11.62
C LEU A 266 17.61 20.21 12.44
N ALA A 267 17.52 21.22 13.31
CA ALA A 267 16.31 21.47 14.09
C ALA A 267 15.11 21.83 13.20
N SER A 268 15.33 22.45 12.04
CA SER A 268 14.24 22.80 11.11
C SER A 268 13.49 21.60 10.54
N LYS A 269 14.11 20.41 10.58
CA LYS A 269 13.46 19.14 10.25
C LYS A 269 12.22 18.87 11.12
N PHE A 270 12.20 19.43 12.33
CA PHE A 270 11.16 19.19 13.32
C PHE A 270 10.21 20.37 13.46
N THR A 271 10.02 21.17 12.42
CA THR A 271 8.93 22.17 12.39
C THR A 271 7.57 21.48 12.40
N PRO A 272 6.48 22.15 12.83
CA PRO A 272 5.16 21.52 12.85
C PRO A 272 4.77 21.00 11.45
N LYS A 273 5.10 21.79 10.42
CA LYS A 273 4.87 21.43 9.01
C LYS A 273 5.59 20.14 8.64
N ALA A 274 6.89 20.04 8.91
CA ALA A 274 7.69 18.88 8.55
C ALA A 274 7.25 17.62 9.31
N ILE A 275 6.94 17.75 10.61
CA ILE A 275 6.43 16.63 11.43
C ILE A 275 5.10 16.12 10.91
N TYR A 276 4.15 17.03 10.66
CA TYR A 276 2.87 16.64 10.07
C TYR A 276 3.09 15.90 8.76
N TYR A 277 3.97 16.44 7.91
CA TYR A 277 4.21 15.92 6.58
C TYR A 277 4.73 14.49 6.60
N PHE A 278 5.80 14.17 7.33
CA PHE A 278 6.32 12.80 7.31
C PHE A 278 5.39 11.82 8.05
N LEU A 279 4.74 12.23 9.15
CA LEU A 279 3.80 11.36 9.87
C LEU A 279 2.51 11.10 9.08
N SER A 280 2.01 12.07 8.31
CA SER A 280 0.84 11.88 7.47
C SER A 280 1.10 10.95 6.30
N HIS A 281 2.37 10.76 5.95
CA HIS A 281 2.82 9.86 4.87
C HIS A 281 3.44 8.55 5.40
N GLU A 282 3.19 8.22 6.68
CA GLU A 282 3.73 7.02 7.37
C GLU A 282 5.27 6.89 7.30
N LEU A 283 5.98 7.96 6.96
CA LEU A 283 7.44 8.00 6.95
C LEU A 283 7.96 8.07 8.39
N SER A 284 9.04 7.35 8.68
CA SER A 284 9.72 7.46 9.96
C SER A 284 10.77 8.57 9.93
N GLU A 285 10.98 9.21 11.08
CA GLU A 285 11.99 10.27 11.22
C GLU A 285 13.38 9.80 10.78
N SER A 286 13.73 8.53 11.04
CA SER A 286 14.99 7.92 10.64
C SER A 286 15.21 7.84 9.12
N GLU A 287 14.16 7.91 8.32
CA GLU A 287 14.20 7.78 6.85
C GLU A 287 14.64 9.08 6.16
N LEU A 288 14.57 10.21 6.88
CA LEU A 288 14.83 11.56 6.36
C LEU A 288 16.10 12.15 6.97
N ALA A 289 17.24 11.51 6.75
CA ALA A 289 18.51 12.09 7.17
C ALA A 289 18.76 13.41 6.44
N MET A 290 19.23 14.42 7.18
CA MET A 290 19.43 15.76 6.64
C MET A 290 20.90 15.96 6.26
N SER A 291 21.19 16.14 4.97
CA SER A 291 22.44 16.76 4.55
C SER A 291 22.28 18.28 4.49
N VAL A 292 23.38 19.01 4.67
CA VAL A 292 23.38 20.48 4.63
C VAL A 292 24.46 20.98 3.68
N GLY A 293 24.07 21.72 2.65
CA GLY A 293 24.99 22.40 1.76
C GLY A 293 25.51 23.70 2.37
N CYS A 294 26.83 23.83 2.50
CA CYS A 294 27.51 25.08 2.82
C CYS A 294 28.04 25.70 1.52
N VAL A 295 27.32 26.71 1.03
CA VAL A 295 27.51 27.27 -0.33
C VAL A 295 27.92 28.73 -0.22
N ALA A 296 28.93 29.15 -0.97
CA ALA A 296 29.36 30.54 -1.06
C ALA A 296 28.18 31.46 -1.37
N MET A 297 28.03 32.53 -0.58
CA MET A 297 26.92 33.46 -0.73
C MET A 297 27.13 34.34 -1.97
N VAL A 298 26.14 34.36 -2.86
CA VAL A 298 26.11 35.27 -4.01
C VAL A 298 25.44 36.58 -3.58
N ASP A 299 26.19 37.69 -3.63
CA ASP A 299 25.61 39.05 -3.48
C ASP A 299 24.84 39.41 -4.76
N ALA A 300 23.62 38.90 -4.83
CA ALA A 300 22.80 38.96 -6.04
C ALA A 300 22.29 40.38 -6.29
N ALA A 301 22.55 40.89 -7.49
CA ALA A 301 21.86 42.06 -8.04
C ALA A 301 20.47 41.69 -8.57
N ALA A 302 20.36 40.49 -9.14
CA ALA A 302 19.12 39.89 -9.60
C ALA A 302 19.16 38.37 -9.42
N SER A 303 18.00 37.77 -9.30
CA SER A 303 17.86 36.31 -9.18
C SER A 303 16.52 35.87 -9.73
N GLY A 304 16.39 34.57 -9.97
CA GLY A 304 15.24 34.07 -10.68
C GLY A 304 15.17 32.56 -10.80
N VAL A 305 14.18 32.13 -11.58
CA VAL A 305 13.93 30.73 -11.93
C VAL A 305 13.82 30.62 -13.45
N VAL A 306 14.38 29.57 -14.04
CA VAL A 306 14.16 29.17 -15.43
C VAL A 306 13.41 27.86 -15.46
N TYR A 307 12.34 27.80 -16.25
CA TYR A 307 11.71 26.56 -16.68
C TYR A 307 12.12 26.28 -18.12
N THR A 308 12.77 25.16 -18.38
CA THR A 308 13.30 24.86 -19.73
C THR A 308 12.20 24.58 -20.75
N ARG A 309 10.99 24.27 -20.26
CA ARG A 309 9.72 24.27 -20.99
C ARG A 309 8.69 25.05 -20.20
N ASP A 310 7.68 25.59 -20.87
CA ASP A 310 6.53 26.18 -20.19
C ASP A 310 5.76 25.09 -19.41
N PRO A 311 5.62 25.18 -18.08
CA PRO A 311 4.90 24.19 -17.28
C PRO A 311 3.39 24.12 -17.59
N VAL A 312 2.84 25.15 -18.23
CA VAL A 312 1.42 25.28 -18.59
C VAL A 312 1.19 24.92 -20.05
N ASN A 313 2.12 25.28 -20.95
CA ASN A 313 2.03 24.98 -22.38
C ASN A 313 3.30 24.27 -22.90
N PRO A 314 3.43 22.95 -22.67
CA PRO A 314 4.66 22.19 -22.94
C PRO A 314 5.05 22.12 -24.42
N ALA A 315 4.05 22.23 -25.29
CA ALA A 315 4.19 22.17 -26.74
C ALA A 315 4.83 23.44 -27.32
N ASP A 316 4.90 24.51 -26.52
CA ASP A 316 5.60 25.72 -26.88
C ASP A 316 7.12 25.51 -26.77
N GLU A 317 7.84 25.76 -27.87
CA GLU A 317 9.30 25.65 -27.96
C GLU A 317 10.03 26.84 -27.30
N CYS A 318 9.47 27.33 -26.18
CA CYS A 318 9.98 28.43 -25.39
C CYS A 318 10.30 27.97 -23.96
N MET A 319 11.34 28.56 -23.39
CA MET A 319 11.62 28.51 -21.96
C MET A 319 11.07 29.75 -21.27
N LEU A 320 10.68 29.60 -20.01
CA LEU A 320 10.14 30.67 -19.19
C LEU A 320 11.19 31.14 -18.17
N VAL A 321 11.62 32.39 -18.27
CA VAL A 321 12.57 32.99 -17.32
C VAL A 321 11.85 33.99 -16.43
N ASN A 322 11.87 33.74 -15.13
CA ASN A 322 11.31 34.61 -14.10
C ASN A 322 12.44 35.36 -13.39
N ALA A 323 12.32 36.68 -13.19
CA ALA A 323 13.38 37.48 -12.56
C ALA A 323 12.87 38.53 -11.57
N ILE A 324 13.60 38.70 -10.46
CA ILE A 324 13.41 39.77 -9.47
C ILE A 324 14.74 40.45 -9.11
N PHE A 325 14.66 41.63 -8.49
CA PHE A 325 15.84 42.31 -7.94
C PHE A 325 16.29 41.68 -6.62
N GLY A 326 17.60 41.59 -6.41
CA GLY A 326 18.19 41.08 -5.17
C GLY A 326 18.15 39.56 -5.06
N LEU A 327 18.05 39.06 -3.83
CA LEU A 327 18.03 37.64 -3.48
C LEU A 327 16.67 36.97 -3.81
N GLY A 328 16.72 35.69 -4.22
CA GLY A 328 15.57 34.98 -4.81
C GLY A 328 14.45 34.60 -3.85
N LYS A 329 14.60 34.84 -2.55
CA LYS A 329 13.65 34.41 -1.51
C LYS A 329 12.22 34.90 -1.76
N PHE A 330 12.05 36.15 -2.19
CA PHE A 330 10.71 36.69 -2.47
C PHE A 330 10.02 36.10 -3.70
N LEU A 331 10.79 35.55 -4.64
CA LEU A 331 10.24 34.82 -5.79
C LEU A 331 9.75 33.45 -5.36
N VAL A 332 10.59 32.70 -4.65
CA VAL A 332 10.31 31.33 -4.19
C VAL A 332 9.13 31.32 -3.21
N ASP A 333 9.11 32.25 -2.25
CA ASP A 333 8.04 32.40 -1.26
C ASP A 333 6.74 33.00 -1.86
N GLY A 334 6.77 33.47 -3.11
CA GLY A 334 5.61 34.05 -3.79
C GLY A 334 5.20 35.45 -3.29
N THR A 335 6.10 36.17 -2.61
CA THR A 335 5.83 37.50 -2.03
C THR A 335 5.78 38.61 -3.07
N LEU A 336 6.45 38.43 -4.22
CA LEU A 336 6.52 39.40 -5.30
C LEU A 336 6.22 38.77 -6.65
N THR A 337 5.57 39.53 -7.53
CA THR A 337 5.36 39.18 -8.93
C THR A 337 6.65 39.42 -9.73
N PRO A 338 7.24 38.41 -10.38
CA PRO A 338 8.47 38.57 -11.15
C PRO A 338 8.24 39.24 -12.50
N ASP A 339 9.35 39.66 -13.11
CA ASP A 339 9.41 39.82 -14.57
C ASP A 339 9.36 38.46 -15.23
N VAL A 340 8.63 38.34 -16.33
CA VAL A 340 8.48 37.10 -17.09
C VAL A 340 8.99 37.31 -18.50
N PHE A 341 9.91 36.46 -18.93
CA PHE A 341 10.47 36.45 -20.27
C PHE A 341 10.23 35.09 -20.90
N ARG A 342 9.64 35.07 -22.11
CA ARG A 342 9.58 33.86 -22.95
C ARG A 342 10.74 33.93 -23.92
N VAL A 343 11.60 32.92 -23.87
CA VAL A 343 12.83 32.86 -24.67
C VAL A 343 12.79 31.62 -25.54
N SER A 344 13.06 31.76 -26.84
CA SER A 344 13.09 30.62 -27.76
C SER A 344 14.20 29.65 -27.38
N ARG A 345 13.89 28.36 -27.31
CA ARG A 345 14.87 27.30 -27.00
C ARG A 345 15.92 27.14 -28.09
N ASN A 346 15.51 27.37 -29.36
CA ASN A 346 16.37 27.18 -30.52
C ASN A 346 17.31 28.36 -30.78
N SER A 347 16.79 29.60 -30.75
CA SER A 347 17.57 30.79 -31.09
C SER A 347 18.12 31.53 -29.85
N GLY A 348 17.56 31.30 -28.66
CA GLY A 348 17.85 32.07 -27.46
C GLY A 348 17.31 33.51 -27.53
N GLU A 349 16.45 33.82 -28.49
CA GLU A 349 15.85 35.15 -28.66
C GLU A 349 14.63 35.31 -27.76
N ILE A 350 14.41 36.54 -27.30
CA ILE A 350 13.26 36.89 -26.45
C ILE A 350 12.03 37.03 -27.34
N VAL A 351 11.07 36.13 -27.17
CA VAL A 351 9.80 36.13 -27.90
C VAL A 351 8.83 37.12 -27.25
N GLU A 352 8.80 37.15 -25.92
CA GLU A 352 7.89 37.99 -25.16
C GLU A 352 8.52 38.44 -23.84
N LYS A 353 8.11 39.64 -23.38
CA LYS A 353 8.58 40.23 -22.12
C LYS A 353 7.43 40.93 -21.41
N GLN A 354 7.17 40.50 -20.19
CA GLN A 354 6.24 41.12 -19.26
C GLN A 354 7.00 41.63 -18.04
N ILE A 355 6.97 42.94 -17.81
CA ILE A 355 7.65 43.58 -16.68
C ILE A 355 6.65 43.92 -15.59
N SER A 356 6.96 43.48 -14.37
CA SER A 356 6.14 43.67 -13.19
C SER A 356 6.72 44.76 -12.28
N LEU A 357 5.83 45.41 -11.52
CA LEU A 357 6.23 46.40 -10.51
C LEU A 357 6.94 45.70 -9.34
N LYS A 358 8.23 45.98 -9.16
CA LYS A 358 9.05 45.40 -8.08
C LYS A 358 9.38 46.47 -7.04
N SER A 359 8.44 46.72 -6.12
CA SER A 359 8.52 47.82 -5.13
C SER A 359 9.58 47.62 -4.05
N LYS A 360 9.99 46.37 -3.80
CA LYS A 360 10.99 46.00 -2.78
C LYS A 360 11.91 44.89 -3.27
N ARG A 361 13.05 44.74 -2.59
CA ARG A 361 14.05 43.70 -2.86
C ARG A 361 14.68 43.23 -1.55
N LEU A 362 15.22 42.02 -1.57
CA LEU A 362 15.97 41.46 -0.44
C LEU A 362 17.49 41.54 -0.72
N THR A 363 18.27 42.10 0.20
CA THR A 363 19.72 42.26 0.07
C THR A 363 20.45 41.67 1.28
N MET A 364 21.78 41.51 1.17
CA MET A 364 22.62 41.07 2.27
C MET A 364 22.83 42.19 3.29
N ASN A 365 22.69 41.88 4.58
CA ASN A 365 23.03 42.78 5.67
C ASN A 365 24.52 42.64 6.05
N GLN A 366 25.25 43.74 6.22
CA GLN A 366 26.65 43.70 6.64
C GLN A 366 26.86 42.99 7.99
N ALA A 367 25.88 43.09 8.90
CA ALA A 367 25.91 42.44 10.21
C ALA A 367 25.64 40.93 10.16
N GLY A 368 25.29 40.36 9.00
CA GLY A 368 24.83 38.98 8.84
C GLY A 368 23.33 38.91 8.53
N GLY A 369 22.90 37.88 7.81
CA GLY A 369 21.50 37.72 7.39
C GLY A 369 21.08 38.66 6.25
N THR A 370 19.77 38.89 6.11
CA THR A 370 19.20 39.68 5.01
C THR A 370 18.40 40.87 5.49
N VAL A 371 18.25 41.89 4.64
CA VAL A 371 17.42 43.07 4.92
C VAL A 371 16.52 43.36 3.72
N GLU A 372 15.27 43.76 4.00
CA GLU A 372 14.32 44.22 2.99
C GLU A 372 14.59 45.71 2.70
N GLU A 373 14.77 46.04 1.41
CA GLU A 373 14.97 47.40 0.94
C GLU A 373 13.86 47.80 -0.04
N VAL A 374 13.38 49.04 0.07
CA VAL A 374 12.48 49.63 -0.93
C VAL A 374 13.29 49.92 -2.19
N VAL A 375 12.79 49.48 -3.34
CA VAL A 375 13.39 49.79 -4.64
C VAL A 375 13.01 51.23 -5.02
N PRO A 376 13.97 52.08 -5.43
CA PRO A 376 13.67 53.45 -5.88
C PRO A 376 12.59 53.45 -6.98
N GLU A 377 11.60 54.34 -6.90
CA GLU A 377 10.42 54.38 -7.79
C GLU A 377 10.79 54.34 -9.28
N ASN A 378 11.85 55.05 -9.66
CA ASN A 378 12.36 55.10 -11.04
C ASN A 378 12.94 53.77 -11.56
N LYS A 379 13.15 52.77 -10.69
CA LYS A 379 13.68 51.45 -11.02
C LYS A 379 12.66 50.32 -10.83
N GLN A 380 11.51 50.57 -10.22
CA GLN A 380 10.54 49.51 -9.89
C GLN A 380 9.98 48.83 -11.16
N ASN A 381 9.85 49.59 -12.25
CA ASN A 381 9.38 49.11 -13.56
C ASN A 381 10.53 48.82 -14.54
N ALA A 382 11.78 48.77 -14.06
CA ALA A 382 12.91 48.34 -14.89
C ALA A 382 13.00 46.80 -14.90
N PRO A 383 13.52 46.19 -15.99
CA PRO A 383 13.79 44.76 -16.01
C PRO A 383 14.87 44.39 -14.98
N ALA A 384 14.66 43.29 -14.26
CA ALA A 384 15.62 42.77 -13.28
C ALA A 384 16.92 42.25 -13.92
N ILE A 385 16.85 41.77 -15.16
CA ILE A 385 17.94 41.13 -15.89
C ILE A 385 18.05 41.70 -17.31
N ASN A 386 19.25 41.66 -17.90
CA ASN A 386 19.50 42.11 -19.28
C ASN A 386 19.49 40.95 -20.29
N GLU A 387 19.43 41.30 -21.58
CA GLU A 387 19.34 40.32 -22.67
C GLU A 387 20.57 39.41 -22.79
N ALA A 388 21.77 39.92 -22.51
CA ALA A 388 22.99 39.11 -22.56
C ALA A 388 22.99 38.01 -21.48
N HIS A 389 22.43 38.29 -20.30
CA HIS A 389 22.23 37.30 -19.25
C HIS A 389 21.12 36.30 -19.61
N LEU A 390 20.02 36.76 -20.22
CA LEU A 390 18.94 35.86 -20.70
C LEU A 390 19.45 34.85 -21.72
N LYS A 391 20.26 35.29 -22.68
CA LYS A 391 20.86 34.39 -23.69
C LYS A 391 21.78 33.34 -23.05
N LYS A 392 22.62 33.75 -22.11
CA LYS A 392 23.49 32.81 -21.36
C LYS A 392 22.70 31.82 -20.51
N LEU A 393 21.61 32.29 -19.87
CA LEU A 393 20.71 31.42 -19.12
C LEU A 393 20.08 30.38 -20.04
N ALA A 394 19.64 30.77 -21.24
CA ALA A 394 19.11 29.84 -22.23
C ALA A 394 20.14 28.78 -22.64
N GLU A 395 21.38 29.19 -22.90
CA GLU A 395 22.48 28.25 -23.20
C GLU A 395 22.73 27.25 -22.06
N TYR A 396 22.66 27.68 -20.80
CA TYR A 396 22.82 26.79 -19.64
C TYR A 396 21.60 25.89 -19.42
N ALA A 397 20.40 26.41 -19.61
CA ALA A 397 19.14 25.70 -19.49
C ALA A 397 19.06 24.52 -20.49
N VAL A 398 19.43 24.75 -21.75
CA VAL A 398 19.47 23.70 -22.78
C VAL A 398 20.49 22.62 -22.42
N LYS A 399 21.70 23.00 -21.99
CA LYS A 399 22.73 22.03 -21.54
C LYS A 399 22.25 21.15 -20.38
N LEU A 400 21.52 21.74 -19.43
CA LEU A 400 20.95 20.98 -18.31
C LEU A 400 19.86 20.02 -18.78
N GLU A 401 18.91 20.48 -19.60
CA GLU A 401 17.86 19.60 -20.15
C GLU A 401 18.45 18.46 -20.99
N GLU A 402 19.49 18.71 -21.79
CA GLU A 402 20.19 17.68 -22.56
C GLU A 402 20.90 16.65 -21.66
N HIS A 403 21.54 17.10 -20.58
CA HIS A 403 22.24 16.23 -19.63
C HIS A 403 21.28 15.33 -18.86
N TYR A 404 20.21 15.90 -18.30
CA TYR A 404 19.22 15.18 -17.51
C TYR A 404 18.15 14.47 -18.35
N ARG A 405 18.06 14.79 -19.64
CA ARG A 405 17.11 14.22 -20.62
C ARG A 405 15.64 14.42 -20.23
N CYS A 406 15.35 15.43 -19.43
CA CYS A 406 14.00 15.83 -19.06
C CYS A 406 13.95 17.34 -18.78
N PRO A 407 12.78 17.99 -18.91
CA PRO A 407 12.62 19.41 -18.61
C PRO A 407 13.14 19.75 -17.21
N GLN A 408 13.72 20.94 -17.03
CA GLN A 408 14.31 21.35 -15.76
C GLN A 408 13.69 22.63 -15.19
N ASP A 409 13.69 22.71 -13.87
CA ASP A 409 13.43 23.89 -13.04
C ASP A 409 14.75 24.32 -12.38
N ILE A 410 15.23 25.52 -12.73
CA ILE A 410 16.59 25.98 -12.45
C ILE A 410 16.55 27.30 -11.68
N GLU A 411 17.10 27.33 -10.47
CA GLU A 411 17.33 28.57 -9.73
C GLU A 411 18.65 29.22 -10.14
N TRP A 412 18.68 30.54 -10.30
CA TRP A 412 19.86 31.29 -10.70
C TRP A 412 20.00 32.63 -9.99
N ALA A 413 21.22 33.16 -9.97
CA ALA A 413 21.51 34.51 -9.53
C ALA A 413 22.60 35.18 -10.36
N VAL A 414 22.48 36.49 -10.54
CA VAL A 414 23.51 37.35 -11.11
C VAL A 414 24.09 38.20 -9.98
N ASP A 415 25.40 38.10 -9.76
CA ASP A 415 26.07 38.89 -8.73
C ASP A 415 26.20 40.38 -9.14
N ARG A 416 26.61 41.24 -8.20
CA ARG A 416 26.84 42.67 -8.49
C ARG A 416 27.95 42.96 -9.53
N ASN A 417 28.78 41.97 -9.84
CA ASN A 417 29.81 42.06 -10.89
C ASN A 417 29.29 41.56 -12.26
N GLY A 418 28.02 41.16 -12.35
CA GLY A 418 27.41 40.65 -13.58
C GLY A 418 27.74 39.19 -13.90
N ARG A 419 28.31 38.43 -12.97
CA ARG A 419 28.58 36.99 -13.11
C ARG A 419 27.32 36.20 -12.80
N LEU A 420 27.01 35.24 -13.67
CA LEU A 420 25.84 34.37 -13.56
C LEU A 420 26.22 33.08 -12.83
N PHE A 421 25.38 32.68 -11.87
CA PHE A 421 25.51 31.46 -11.09
C PHE A 421 24.22 30.66 -11.10
N LEU A 422 24.34 29.34 -11.19
CA LEU A 422 23.25 28.38 -10.99
C LEU A 422 23.24 27.92 -9.53
N LEU A 423 22.08 28.00 -8.91
CA LEU A 423 21.89 27.81 -7.47
C LEU A 423 21.17 26.50 -7.13
N GLN A 424 20.43 25.92 -8.08
CA GLN A 424 19.74 24.64 -7.96
C GLN A 424 19.26 24.21 -9.36
N THR A 425 19.11 22.90 -9.58
CA THR A 425 18.34 22.33 -10.70
C THR A 425 17.55 21.14 -10.19
N ARG A 426 16.36 20.92 -10.76
CA ARG A 426 15.56 19.72 -10.52
C ARG A 426 14.69 19.41 -11.74
N PRO A 427 14.24 18.14 -11.92
CA PRO A 427 13.27 17.81 -12.95
C PRO A 427 12.01 18.66 -12.82
N LEU A 428 11.60 19.29 -13.92
CA LEU A 428 10.33 19.98 -14.04
C LEU A 428 9.29 18.95 -14.48
N ARG A 429 8.30 18.70 -13.62
CA ARG A 429 7.11 17.93 -14.00
C ARG A 429 6.24 18.79 -14.89
N VAL A 430 6.13 18.40 -16.15
CA VAL A 430 5.38 19.11 -17.16
C VAL A 430 4.11 18.31 -17.44
N LEU A 431 2.94 18.94 -17.29
CA LEU A 431 1.68 18.29 -17.59
C LEU A 431 1.45 18.42 -19.09
N GLU A 432 1.70 17.37 -19.87
CA GLU A 432 1.29 17.36 -21.28
C GLU A 432 -0.23 17.20 -21.37
N PRO A 433 -0.99 18.21 -21.80
CA PRO A 433 -2.39 18.01 -22.12
C PRO A 433 -2.46 17.11 -23.37
N LYS A 434 -2.99 15.90 -23.24
CA LYS A 434 -3.63 15.27 -24.40
C LYS A 434 -4.78 16.17 -24.81
N ASP A 435 -4.86 16.49 -26.10
CA ASP A 435 -5.93 17.26 -26.71
C ASP A 435 -7.28 16.58 -26.41
N SER A 436 -7.92 16.93 -25.29
CA SER A 436 -9.35 16.67 -25.08
C SER A 436 -10.11 17.72 -25.89
N GLY A 437 -10.06 17.55 -27.22
CA GLY A 437 -10.64 18.42 -28.24
C GLY A 437 -12.16 18.51 -28.25
N ALA A 438 -12.80 18.64 -27.09
CA ALA A 438 -14.17 19.11 -26.98
C ALA A 438 -14.14 20.61 -26.68
N GLU A 439 -14.35 21.44 -27.69
CA GLU A 439 -14.77 22.83 -27.48
C GLU A 439 -16.14 22.79 -26.78
N VAL A 440 -16.14 22.98 -25.46
CA VAL A 440 -17.37 23.21 -24.70
C VAL A 440 -17.80 24.64 -25.01
N ASP A 441 -19.04 24.80 -25.46
CA ASP A 441 -19.62 26.13 -25.62
C ASP A 441 -19.84 26.75 -24.23
N VAL A 442 -19.03 27.76 -23.92
CA VAL A 442 -19.07 28.49 -22.64
C VAL A 442 -19.89 29.79 -22.73
N SER A 443 -20.53 30.07 -23.88
CA SER A 443 -21.21 31.35 -24.12
C SER A 443 -22.38 31.62 -23.16
N ASP A 444 -23.04 30.56 -22.69
CA ASP A 444 -24.15 30.64 -21.73
C ASP A 444 -23.70 30.71 -20.26
N PHE A 445 -22.39 30.65 -19.96
CA PHE A 445 -21.88 30.66 -18.58
C PHE A 445 -21.69 32.08 -18.05
N GLU A 446 -22.23 32.37 -16.86
CA GLU A 446 -22.02 33.64 -16.16
C GLU A 446 -20.60 33.67 -15.55
N ALA A 447 -19.70 34.44 -16.15
CA ALA A 447 -18.35 34.68 -15.63
C ALA A 447 -18.40 35.65 -14.42
N LEU A 448 -17.95 35.18 -13.26
CA LEU A 448 -17.84 35.98 -12.04
C LEU A 448 -16.55 36.79 -12.01
N MET A 449 -15.44 36.18 -12.45
CA MET A 449 -14.12 36.78 -12.51
C MET A 449 -13.32 36.19 -13.68
N SER A 450 -12.42 36.98 -14.24
CA SER A 450 -11.50 36.57 -15.31
C SER A 450 -10.13 37.23 -15.10
N GLY A 451 -9.06 36.50 -15.40
CA GLY A 451 -7.68 36.97 -15.29
C GLY A 451 -6.83 36.07 -14.42
N GLY A 452 -5.76 36.63 -13.86
CA GLY A 452 -4.75 35.87 -13.12
C GLY A 452 -3.82 35.07 -14.03
N THR A 453 -2.94 34.29 -13.40
CA THR A 453 -1.96 33.42 -14.02
C THR A 453 -2.34 31.97 -13.75
N THR A 454 -2.47 31.17 -14.82
CA THR A 454 -2.66 29.73 -14.71
C THR A 454 -1.42 29.09 -14.10
N VAL A 455 -1.62 28.39 -12.98
CA VAL A 455 -0.56 27.69 -12.25
C VAL A 455 -0.59 26.20 -12.56
N CYS A 456 -1.79 25.62 -12.56
CA CYS A 456 -2.07 24.25 -12.94
C CYS A 456 -3.35 24.27 -13.80
N PRO A 457 -3.29 23.86 -15.08
CA PRO A 457 -4.43 23.88 -15.98
C PRO A 457 -5.46 22.80 -15.61
N GLY A 458 -6.68 22.96 -16.12
CA GLY A 458 -7.82 22.07 -15.87
C GLY A 458 -9.03 22.85 -15.35
N ALA A 459 -10.11 22.15 -15.02
CA ALA A 459 -11.25 22.77 -14.37
C ALA A 459 -11.75 21.97 -13.17
N GLY A 460 -12.19 22.69 -12.14
CA GLY A 460 -12.72 22.12 -10.91
C GLY A 460 -13.89 22.96 -10.39
N GLY A 461 -14.88 22.30 -9.79
CA GLY A 461 -16.07 22.97 -9.29
C GLY A 461 -16.40 22.57 -7.86
N GLY A 462 -16.93 23.52 -7.10
CA GLY A 462 -17.27 23.31 -5.71
C GLY A 462 -17.79 24.56 -5.01
N ALA A 463 -18.18 24.39 -3.76
CA ALA A 463 -18.51 25.52 -2.88
C ALA A 463 -17.22 26.29 -2.52
N VAL A 464 -17.26 27.61 -2.65
CA VAL A 464 -16.17 28.51 -2.27
C VAL A 464 -15.93 28.42 -0.77
N PHE A 465 -14.68 28.27 -0.37
CA PHE A 465 -14.25 28.33 1.02
C PHE A 465 -13.01 29.23 1.15
N HIS A 466 -13.12 30.31 1.94
CA HIS A 466 -12.01 31.22 2.22
C HIS A 466 -11.15 30.71 3.37
N ALA A 467 -9.93 30.29 3.06
CA ALA A 467 -8.90 29.97 4.05
C ALA A 467 -8.11 31.23 4.41
N ARG A 468 -8.36 31.80 5.59
CA ARG A 468 -7.65 33.01 6.08
C ARG A 468 -6.42 32.64 6.89
N GLY A 469 -6.32 31.39 7.35
CA GLY A 469 -5.16 30.82 8.03
C GLY A 469 -5.30 29.33 8.30
N PRO A 470 -4.33 28.72 9.03
CA PRO A 470 -4.30 27.28 9.29
C PRO A 470 -5.53 26.74 10.04
N ASP A 471 -6.12 27.53 10.94
CA ASP A 471 -7.27 27.10 11.76
C ASP A 471 -8.55 26.86 10.93
N ASP A 472 -8.63 27.44 9.73
CA ASP A 472 -9.77 27.26 8.83
C ASP A 472 -9.68 25.93 8.05
N LEU A 473 -8.48 25.36 7.90
CA LEU A 473 -8.24 24.18 7.06
C LEU A 473 -8.97 22.94 7.55
N ALA A 474 -9.16 22.81 8.87
CA ALA A 474 -9.91 21.69 9.45
C ALA A 474 -11.41 21.71 9.06
N LYS A 475 -11.93 22.86 8.62
CA LYS A 475 -13.35 23.06 8.26
C LYS A 475 -13.60 22.99 6.76
N VAL A 476 -12.54 22.79 5.94
CA VAL A 476 -12.66 22.71 4.49
C VAL A 476 -13.49 21.49 4.10
N PRO A 477 -14.62 21.66 3.39
CA PRO A 477 -15.45 20.54 2.95
C PRO A 477 -14.83 19.79 1.77
N GLN A 478 -15.21 18.53 1.60
CA GLN A 478 -14.80 17.73 0.43
C GLN A 478 -15.37 18.34 -0.86
N GLY A 479 -14.53 18.43 -1.89
CA GLY A 479 -14.84 19.02 -3.19
C GLY A 479 -14.92 20.55 -3.21
N ALA A 480 -14.38 21.25 -2.21
CA ALA A 480 -14.46 22.71 -2.14
C ALA A 480 -13.56 23.42 -3.16
N VAL A 481 -13.92 24.64 -3.55
CA VAL A 481 -13.03 25.58 -4.24
C VAL A 481 -12.38 26.46 -3.18
N LEU A 482 -11.08 26.29 -2.97
CA LEU A 482 -10.36 26.97 -1.91
C LEU A 482 -9.86 28.34 -2.37
N VAL A 483 -10.15 29.39 -1.61
CA VAL A 483 -9.66 30.74 -1.86
C VAL A 483 -8.73 31.15 -0.73
N ALA A 484 -7.51 31.58 -1.07
CA ALA A 484 -6.53 32.06 -0.09
C ALA A 484 -5.87 33.37 -0.54
N ASN A 485 -5.86 34.39 0.31
CA ASN A 485 -5.25 35.69 -0.04
C ASN A 485 -3.75 35.54 -0.38
N ASN A 486 -3.02 34.77 0.43
CA ASN A 486 -1.63 34.43 0.19
C ASN A 486 -1.46 32.92 0.27
N PRO A 487 -0.61 32.31 -0.57
CA PRO A 487 -0.23 30.93 -0.38
C PRO A 487 0.45 30.77 0.98
N PHE A 488 0.01 29.80 1.77
CA PHE A 488 0.65 29.47 3.04
C PHE A 488 0.85 27.96 3.20
N PRO A 489 1.89 27.53 3.94
CA PRO A 489 2.29 26.13 4.02
C PRO A 489 1.20 25.13 4.43
N GLY A 490 0.20 25.55 5.21
CA GLY A 490 -0.85 24.67 5.70
C GLY A 490 -1.78 24.14 4.60
N LEU A 491 -1.90 24.83 3.46
CA LEU A 491 -2.83 24.45 2.39
C LEU A 491 -2.62 23.01 1.88
N ILE A 492 -1.42 22.46 2.05
CA ILE A 492 -1.11 21.06 1.70
C ILE A 492 -2.02 20.03 2.40
N THR A 493 -2.54 20.35 3.59
CA THR A 493 -3.36 19.42 4.39
C THR A 493 -4.78 19.22 3.87
N VAL A 494 -5.18 20.00 2.87
CA VAL A 494 -6.51 19.96 2.27
C VAL A 494 -6.46 19.80 0.75
N MET A 495 -5.27 19.61 0.17
CA MET A 495 -5.13 19.47 -1.29
C MET A 495 -5.91 18.26 -1.82
N ASP A 496 -5.93 17.15 -1.09
CA ASP A 496 -6.73 15.95 -1.39
C ASP A 496 -8.25 16.16 -1.25
N LYS A 497 -8.68 17.26 -0.64
CA LYS A 497 -10.10 17.57 -0.38
C LYS A 497 -10.68 18.58 -1.34
N ILE A 498 -9.87 19.37 -2.02
CA ILE A 498 -10.36 20.51 -2.82
C ILE A 498 -10.44 20.14 -4.30
N SER A 499 -11.32 20.82 -5.02
CA SER A 499 -11.49 20.65 -6.47
C SER A 499 -10.77 21.72 -7.29
N ALA A 500 -10.49 22.89 -6.71
CA ALA A 500 -9.68 23.96 -7.31
C ALA A 500 -9.11 24.89 -6.24
N LEU A 501 -8.05 25.64 -6.59
CA LEU A 501 -7.39 26.62 -5.74
C LEU A 501 -7.30 28.01 -6.42
N ILE A 502 -7.63 29.07 -5.68
CA ILE A 502 -7.51 30.46 -6.13
C ILE A 502 -6.65 31.24 -5.13
N THR A 503 -5.63 31.97 -5.62
CA THR A 503 -4.82 32.88 -4.79
C THR A 503 -4.73 34.31 -5.32
N GLU A 504 -4.70 35.31 -4.44
CA GLU A 504 -4.52 36.73 -4.85
C GLU A 504 -3.08 37.06 -5.22
N VAL A 505 -2.12 36.34 -4.63
CA VAL A 505 -0.69 36.51 -4.90
C VAL A 505 -0.08 35.17 -5.30
N GLY A 506 0.88 35.22 -6.23
CA GLY A 506 1.64 34.06 -6.68
C GLY A 506 1.78 34.04 -8.20
N GLY A 507 2.79 33.33 -8.68
CA GLY A 507 2.98 33.06 -10.10
C GLY A 507 3.42 31.62 -10.32
N VAL A 508 3.63 31.24 -11.58
CA VAL A 508 4.09 29.90 -12.00
C VAL A 508 5.37 29.48 -11.27
N ALA A 509 6.22 30.46 -10.88
CA ALA A 509 7.47 30.23 -10.18
C ALA A 509 7.38 29.97 -8.66
N SER A 510 6.18 30.06 -8.05
CA SER A 510 6.04 29.99 -6.60
C SER A 510 6.07 28.55 -6.07
N HIS A 511 6.46 28.39 -4.80
CA HIS A 511 6.42 27.09 -4.13
C HIS A 511 5.02 26.45 -4.18
N MET A 512 3.96 27.24 -3.99
CA MET A 512 2.60 26.75 -4.09
C MET A 512 2.24 26.26 -5.48
N ALA A 513 2.79 26.89 -6.52
CA ALA A 513 2.57 26.45 -7.89
C ALA A 513 3.14 25.07 -8.18
N THR A 514 4.25 24.71 -7.54
CA THR A 514 4.80 23.34 -7.60
C THR A 514 3.83 22.35 -6.96
N ILE A 515 3.40 22.62 -5.71
CA ILE A 515 2.49 21.73 -4.97
C ILE A 515 1.16 21.56 -5.70
N ALA A 516 0.57 22.65 -6.20
CA ALA A 516 -0.68 22.59 -6.95
C ALA A 516 -0.59 21.66 -8.18
N ARG A 517 0.55 21.67 -8.89
CA ARG A 517 0.79 20.75 -10.00
C ARG A 517 1.03 19.31 -9.55
N GLU A 518 1.74 19.11 -8.44
CA GLU A 518 1.97 17.78 -7.87
C GLU A 518 0.67 17.09 -7.46
N TYR A 519 -0.22 17.83 -6.78
CA TYR A 519 -1.56 17.35 -6.42
C TYR A 519 -2.57 17.44 -7.57
N ARG A 520 -2.16 18.01 -8.72
CA ARG A 520 -2.97 18.11 -9.94
C ARG A 520 -4.28 18.86 -9.74
N ILE A 521 -4.24 19.94 -8.96
CA ILE A 521 -5.43 20.75 -8.63
C ILE A 521 -5.47 21.97 -9.55
N PRO A 522 -6.55 22.17 -10.33
CA PRO A 522 -6.75 23.38 -11.13
C PRO A 522 -6.53 24.63 -10.29
N THR A 523 -5.57 25.48 -10.69
CA THR A 523 -5.12 26.59 -9.85
C THR A 523 -4.93 27.88 -10.64
N LEU A 524 -5.53 28.96 -10.14
CA LEU A 524 -5.33 30.33 -10.62
C LEU A 524 -4.68 31.19 -9.52
N ALA A 525 -3.58 31.87 -9.86
CA ALA A 525 -2.89 32.79 -8.95
C ALA A 525 -2.92 34.22 -9.48
N GLY A 526 -2.80 35.22 -8.62
CA GLY A 526 -2.81 36.62 -9.06
C GLY A 526 -4.20 37.15 -9.46
N ILE A 527 -5.28 36.50 -9.01
CA ILE A 527 -6.65 37.00 -9.22
C ILE A 527 -6.90 38.10 -8.18
N GLU A 528 -7.12 39.33 -8.63
CA GLU A 528 -7.50 40.43 -7.72
C GLU A 528 -8.99 40.37 -7.37
N GLY A 529 -9.35 40.82 -6.16
CA GLY A 529 -10.75 40.99 -5.78
C GLY A 529 -11.48 39.70 -5.36
N THR A 530 -10.74 38.62 -5.04
CA THR A 530 -11.30 37.31 -4.65
C THR A 530 -12.27 37.38 -3.45
N LYS A 531 -12.14 38.40 -2.60
CA LYS A 531 -13.07 38.71 -1.51
C LYS A 531 -14.52 38.93 -1.95
N ALA A 532 -14.76 39.23 -3.22
CA ALA A 532 -16.10 39.38 -3.77
C ALA A 532 -16.81 38.02 -4.02
N LEU A 533 -16.08 36.88 -3.99
CA LEU A 533 -16.68 35.55 -4.01
C LEU A 533 -17.15 35.18 -2.58
N PRO A 534 -18.46 35.05 -2.31
CA PRO A 534 -18.94 34.74 -0.95
C PRO A 534 -18.62 33.30 -0.54
N ASP A 535 -18.42 33.04 0.76
CA ASP A 535 -18.31 31.66 1.27
C ASP A 535 -19.59 30.87 0.93
N GLY A 536 -19.41 29.61 0.49
CA GLY A 536 -20.48 28.65 0.22
C GLY A 536 -21.14 28.74 -1.17
N ILE A 537 -20.83 29.74 -2.00
CA ILE A 537 -21.36 29.77 -3.37
C ILE A 537 -20.70 28.69 -4.22
N GLU A 538 -21.48 28.03 -5.07
CA GLU A 538 -20.93 27.08 -6.04
C GLU A 538 -20.32 27.83 -7.23
N VAL A 539 -19.08 27.49 -7.55
CA VAL A 539 -18.36 28.04 -8.70
C VAL A 539 -17.64 26.94 -9.46
N THR A 540 -17.32 27.21 -10.71
CA THR A 540 -16.40 26.42 -11.54
C THR A 540 -15.20 27.27 -11.88
N VAL A 541 -14.02 26.81 -11.49
CA VAL A 541 -12.74 27.42 -11.83
C VAL A 541 -12.23 26.74 -13.09
N ASP A 542 -12.25 27.43 -14.22
CA ASP A 542 -11.55 27.01 -15.44
C ASP A 542 -10.16 27.64 -15.43
N ALA A 543 -9.21 26.89 -14.86
CA ALA A 543 -7.83 27.35 -14.76
C ALA A 543 -7.15 27.38 -16.13
N ALA A 544 -7.61 26.57 -17.10
CA ALA A 544 -7.06 26.60 -18.46
C ALA A 544 -7.44 27.89 -19.20
N ALA A 545 -8.65 28.40 -18.99
CA ALA A 545 -9.12 29.66 -19.60
C ALA A 545 -8.85 30.91 -18.74
N GLY A 546 -8.49 30.75 -17.46
CA GLY A 546 -8.32 31.88 -16.54
C GLY A 546 -9.65 32.52 -16.13
N VAL A 547 -10.73 31.74 -16.03
CA VAL A 547 -12.08 32.25 -15.77
C VAL A 547 -12.74 31.47 -14.62
N ILE A 548 -13.48 32.19 -13.77
CA ILE A 548 -14.30 31.62 -12.70
C ILE A 548 -15.76 31.84 -13.07
N TYR A 549 -16.48 30.76 -13.30
CA TYR A 549 -17.90 30.76 -13.64
C TYR A 549 -18.77 30.50 -12.42
N LYS A 550 -19.99 31.01 -12.45
CA LYS A 550 -21.02 30.72 -11.44
C LYS A 550 -21.61 29.31 -11.63
N GLY A 551 -21.84 28.61 -10.53
CA GLY A 551 -22.42 27.27 -10.51
C GLY A 551 -21.41 26.17 -10.90
N ILE A 552 -21.85 24.92 -10.82
CA ILE A 552 -21.05 23.73 -11.17
C ILE A 552 -21.30 23.33 -12.63
N GLN A 553 -20.35 23.62 -13.51
CA GLN A 553 -20.40 23.31 -14.94
C GLN A 553 -19.74 21.95 -15.20
N LYS A 554 -20.52 20.87 -15.03
CA LYS A 554 -20.01 19.49 -15.10
C LYS A 554 -19.39 19.13 -16.44
N GLU A 555 -19.96 19.63 -17.54
CA GLU A 555 -19.47 19.37 -18.90
C GLU A 555 -18.10 20.00 -19.12
N LEU A 556 -17.89 21.24 -18.65
CA LEU A 556 -16.60 21.92 -18.68
C LEU A 556 -15.57 21.19 -17.81
N ILE A 557 -15.94 20.79 -16.60
CA ILE A 557 -15.07 20.03 -15.69
C ILE A 557 -14.63 18.71 -16.33
N ALA A 558 -15.56 18.00 -16.98
CA ALA A 558 -15.26 16.74 -17.67
C ALA A 558 -14.36 16.97 -18.90
N ALA A 559 -14.64 17.98 -19.71
CA ALA A 559 -13.86 18.29 -20.92
C ALA A 559 -12.45 18.81 -20.61
N ARG A 560 -12.29 19.54 -19.49
CA ARG A 560 -11.01 20.03 -18.99
C ARG A 560 -10.33 19.08 -18.03
N LYS A 561 -10.87 17.86 -17.86
CA LYS A 561 -10.22 16.82 -17.07
C LYS A 561 -9.00 16.33 -17.86
N PRO A 562 -7.78 16.56 -17.40
CA PRO A 562 -6.59 16.10 -18.09
C PRO A 562 -6.60 14.57 -18.20
N GLU A 563 -6.47 14.05 -19.43
CA GLU A 563 -6.08 12.66 -19.69
C GLU A 563 -4.56 12.56 -19.51
N TYR A 564 -4.14 12.10 -18.35
CA TYR A 564 -2.72 11.85 -18.09
C TYR A 564 -2.28 10.56 -18.81
N ASP A 565 -1.13 10.57 -19.46
CA ASP A 565 -0.35 9.33 -19.55
C ASP A 565 0.10 8.97 -18.12
N LEU A 566 -0.42 7.87 -17.60
CA LEU A 566 -0.16 7.35 -16.24
C LEU A 566 1.32 6.97 -15.97
N PHE A 567 2.25 7.35 -16.85
CA PHE A 567 3.54 6.68 -17.02
C PHE A 567 4.79 7.53 -16.76
N GLU A 568 4.71 8.55 -15.89
CA GLU A 568 5.92 9.31 -15.51
C GLU A 568 6.38 9.19 -14.04
N ASP A 569 5.65 8.50 -13.16
CA ASP A 569 6.27 7.91 -11.97
C ASP A 569 6.62 6.45 -12.28
N ILE A 570 7.46 6.25 -13.31
CA ILE A 570 8.07 4.94 -13.64
C ILE A 570 8.57 4.29 -12.35
N ASP A 571 9.05 5.06 -11.38
CA ASP A 571 9.52 4.56 -10.10
C ASP A 571 8.44 4.00 -9.16
N ILE A 572 7.22 4.56 -9.07
CA ILE A 572 6.16 4.04 -8.17
C ILE A 572 5.55 2.76 -8.72
N PHE A 573 5.22 2.74 -10.02
CA PHE A 573 4.71 1.52 -10.65
C PHE A 573 5.78 0.43 -10.67
N THR A 574 7.03 0.76 -11.03
CA THR A 574 8.14 -0.20 -10.95
C THR A 574 8.37 -0.68 -9.51
N LEU A 575 8.21 0.20 -8.51
CA LEU A 575 8.28 -0.18 -7.10
C LEU A 575 7.19 -1.18 -6.75
N LEU A 576 5.93 -0.88 -7.09
CA LEU A 576 4.79 -1.75 -6.86
C LEU A 576 4.95 -3.10 -7.59
N GLU A 577 5.37 -3.11 -8.86
CA GLU A 577 5.65 -4.33 -9.62
C GLU A 577 6.74 -5.18 -8.95
N LYS A 578 7.86 -4.56 -8.55
CA LYS A 578 8.94 -5.25 -7.83
C LYS A 578 8.45 -5.85 -6.51
N MET A 579 7.58 -5.14 -5.79
CA MET A 579 6.98 -5.65 -4.56
C MET A 579 6.00 -6.79 -4.83
N LEU A 580 5.16 -6.67 -5.86
CA LEU A 580 4.17 -7.68 -6.22
C LEU A 580 4.81 -9.03 -6.53
N VAL A 581 6.01 -9.07 -7.12
CA VAL A 581 6.79 -10.32 -7.32
C VAL A 581 7.00 -11.11 -6.02
N LEU A 582 7.08 -10.44 -4.87
CA LEU A 582 7.26 -11.07 -3.55
C LEU A 582 5.94 -11.29 -2.79
N ILE A 583 4.83 -10.73 -3.28
CA ILE A 583 3.55 -10.73 -2.58
C ILE A 583 2.53 -11.64 -3.28
N SER A 584 2.30 -11.42 -4.56
CA SER A 584 1.14 -11.93 -5.32
C SER A 584 1.32 -13.31 -5.96
N PRO A 585 2.46 -13.65 -6.63
CA PRO A 585 2.56 -14.88 -7.39
C PRO A 585 2.28 -16.12 -6.54
N LEU A 586 1.41 -17.00 -7.05
CA LEU A 586 1.10 -18.28 -6.43
C LEU A 586 1.95 -19.39 -7.06
N ASN A 587 2.99 -19.81 -6.35
CA ASN A 587 3.91 -20.87 -6.78
C ASN A 587 3.52 -22.24 -6.19
N LEU A 588 2.81 -22.26 -5.06
CA LEU A 588 2.31 -23.48 -4.42
C LEU A 588 0.88 -23.78 -4.88
N LEU A 589 0.74 -24.44 -6.05
CA LEU A 589 -0.54 -24.70 -6.68
C LEU A 589 -1.25 -25.92 -6.07
N HIS A 590 -0.58 -27.07 -6.05
CA HIS A 590 -1.21 -28.33 -5.66
C HIS A 590 -0.66 -28.87 -4.33
N PRO A 591 -1.54 -29.19 -3.35
CA PRO A 591 -1.15 -29.81 -2.08
C PRO A 591 -0.40 -31.14 -2.21
N SER A 592 -0.60 -31.84 -3.33
CA SER A 592 0.06 -33.11 -3.64
C SER A 592 1.50 -32.95 -4.12
N ASP A 593 1.96 -31.74 -4.41
CA ASP A 593 3.29 -31.51 -4.97
C ASP A 593 4.39 -31.78 -3.93
N PRO A 594 5.51 -32.42 -4.31
CA PRO A 594 6.61 -32.70 -3.38
C PRO A 594 7.23 -31.44 -2.75
N ASP A 595 7.07 -30.30 -3.42
CA ASP A 595 7.54 -28.99 -3.00
C ASP A 595 6.48 -28.20 -2.19
N PHE A 596 5.30 -28.75 -1.91
CA PHE A 596 4.29 -28.14 -1.03
C PHE A 596 4.72 -28.20 0.44
N LYS A 597 5.69 -27.37 0.79
CA LYS A 597 6.34 -27.33 2.11
C LYS A 597 6.51 -25.89 2.59
N ALA A 598 6.50 -25.71 3.92
CA ALA A 598 6.68 -24.40 4.54
C ALA A 598 7.96 -23.70 4.02
N GLU A 599 9.07 -24.41 3.91
CA GLU A 599 10.37 -23.88 3.48
C GLU A 599 10.41 -23.43 2.02
N LYS A 600 9.44 -23.87 1.21
CA LYS A 600 9.35 -23.59 -0.22
C LYS A 600 8.48 -22.39 -0.54
N CYS A 601 7.80 -21.79 0.44
CA CYS A 601 7.02 -20.56 0.25
C CYS A 601 7.93 -19.40 -0.20
N ARG A 602 7.64 -18.80 -1.35
CA ARG A 602 8.44 -17.70 -1.94
C ARG A 602 7.77 -16.35 -1.84
N THR A 603 6.45 -16.34 -1.77
CA THR A 603 5.64 -15.11 -1.69
C THR A 603 4.77 -15.12 -0.43
N PHE A 604 4.21 -13.96 -0.08
CA PHE A 604 3.16 -13.90 0.95
C PHE A 604 1.93 -14.73 0.55
N HIS A 605 1.52 -14.72 -0.73
CA HIS A 605 0.45 -15.58 -1.22
C HIS A 605 0.75 -17.08 -1.02
N ASP A 606 1.98 -17.55 -1.27
CA ASP A 606 2.38 -18.94 -0.99
C ASP A 606 2.20 -19.30 0.49
N ILE A 607 2.59 -18.42 1.41
CA ILE A 607 2.42 -18.63 2.85
C ILE A 607 0.93 -18.76 3.18
N THR A 608 0.10 -17.83 2.69
CA THR A 608 -1.35 -17.86 2.94
C THR A 608 -1.97 -19.16 2.42
N ARG A 609 -1.62 -19.59 1.20
CA ARG A 609 -2.09 -20.84 0.58
C ARG A 609 -1.66 -22.08 1.35
N PHE A 610 -0.38 -22.14 1.73
CA PHE A 610 0.17 -23.27 2.50
C PHE A 610 -0.52 -23.39 3.86
N CYS A 611 -0.61 -22.28 4.60
CA CYS A 611 -1.25 -22.26 5.92
C CYS A 611 -2.73 -22.63 5.83
N HIS A 612 -3.46 -22.11 4.84
CA HIS A 612 -4.85 -22.49 4.61
C HIS A 612 -5.00 -24.01 4.43
N GLN A 613 -4.20 -24.62 3.54
CA GLN A 613 -4.26 -26.06 3.28
C GLN A 613 -3.91 -26.89 4.53
N GLN A 614 -2.82 -26.55 5.21
CA GLN A 614 -2.37 -27.29 6.39
C GLN A 614 -3.31 -27.10 7.57
N ALA A 615 -3.90 -25.91 7.72
CA ALA A 615 -4.91 -25.65 8.74
C ALA A 615 -6.12 -26.59 8.60
N MET A 616 -6.54 -26.84 7.35
CA MET A 616 -7.59 -27.84 7.07
C MET A 616 -7.14 -29.27 7.45
N GLU A 617 -5.91 -29.65 7.14
CA GLU A 617 -5.38 -30.99 7.43
C GLU A 617 -5.21 -31.27 8.94
N GLU A 618 -4.75 -30.27 9.71
CA GLU A 618 -4.60 -30.35 11.16
C GLU A 618 -5.95 -30.47 11.88
N MET A 619 -6.92 -29.66 11.48
CA MET A 619 -8.29 -29.75 11.99
C MET A 619 -8.90 -31.13 11.71
N PHE A 620 -8.70 -31.64 10.50
CA PHE A 620 -9.20 -32.94 10.08
C PHE A 620 -8.57 -34.11 10.84
N SER A 621 -7.26 -34.07 11.05
CA SER A 621 -6.52 -35.10 11.79
C SER A 621 -6.92 -35.12 13.27
N GLY A 622 -7.12 -33.94 13.88
CA GLY A 622 -7.62 -33.81 15.25
C GLY A 622 -9.03 -34.35 15.44
N ALA A 623 -9.93 -34.12 14.48
CA ALA A 623 -11.31 -34.63 14.51
C ALA A 623 -11.38 -36.16 14.52
N GLN A 624 -10.53 -36.84 13.73
CA GLN A 624 -10.50 -38.31 13.68
C GLN A 624 -10.05 -38.95 15.00
N ALA A 625 -9.10 -38.34 15.70
CA ALA A 625 -8.61 -38.86 16.98
C ALA A 625 -9.68 -38.87 18.09
N MET A 626 -10.75 -38.08 17.95
CA MET A 626 -11.82 -37.94 18.94
C MET A 626 -12.98 -38.92 18.79
N ALA A 627 -13.13 -39.52 17.60
CA ALA A 627 -14.26 -40.36 17.21
C ALA A 627 -14.51 -41.61 18.10
N GLY A 628 -13.53 -41.99 18.93
CA GLY A 628 -13.57 -43.19 19.77
C GLY A 628 -14.04 -43.01 21.22
N LYS A 629 -14.46 -41.81 21.65
CA LYS A 629 -14.79 -41.54 23.07
C LYS A 629 -16.30 -41.42 23.31
N GLU A 630 -16.93 -42.48 23.83
CA GLU A 630 -18.38 -42.64 23.99
C GLU A 630 -19.09 -41.65 24.95
N LYS A 631 -18.37 -40.91 25.80
CA LYS A 631 -18.98 -40.02 26.82
C LYS A 631 -19.24 -38.57 26.34
N ILE A 632 -18.56 -38.12 25.28
CA ILE A 632 -18.61 -36.72 24.80
C ILE A 632 -19.67 -36.54 23.71
N SER A 633 -20.04 -37.61 23.01
CA SER A 633 -20.97 -37.56 21.90
C SER A 633 -22.45 -37.76 22.31
N ARG A 634 -23.37 -37.37 21.43
CA ARG A 634 -24.82 -37.54 21.57
C ARG A 634 -25.37 -38.28 20.38
N ARG A 635 -26.21 -39.29 20.62
CA ARG A 635 -26.70 -40.12 19.51
C ARG A 635 -27.85 -39.43 18.77
N LEU A 636 -27.74 -39.29 17.46
CA LEU A 636 -28.83 -38.80 16.62
C LEU A 636 -29.98 -39.82 16.62
N LYS A 637 -31.18 -39.36 16.95
CA LYS A 637 -32.41 -40.16 16.88
C LYS A 637 -33.09 -39.90 15.53
N SER A 638 -32.98 -40.87 14.63
CA SER A 638 -33.52 -40.84 13.27
C SER A 638 -34.25 -42.15 12.94
N ASP A 639 -35.20 -42.08 12.00
CA ASP A 639 -35.84 -43.25 11.38
C ASP A 639 -34.92 -43.94 10.36
N ILE A 640 -33.82 -43.29 9.98
CA ILE A 640 -32.77 -43.89 9.15
C ILE A 640 -31.90 -44.77 10.05
N PRO A 641 -31.68 -46.05 9.73
CA PRO A 641 -30.90 -46.97 10.57
C PRO A 641 -29.38 -46.74 10.42
N LEU A 642 -28.95 -45.49 10.54
CA LEU A 642 -27.56 -45.03 10.54
C LEU A 642 -27.26 -44.40 11.90
N GLN A 643 -26.37 -45.02 12.67
CA GLN A 643 -26.05 -44.56 14.02
C GLN A 643 -24.96 -43.47 13.95
N ILE A 644 -25.35 -42.21 14.19
CA ILE A 644 -24.41 -41.08 14.20
C ILE A 644 -24.32 -40.48 15.60
N ASN A 645 -23.09 -40.33 16.07
CA ASN A 645 -22.73 -39.68 17.32
C ASN A 645 -22.32 -38.22 17.06
N LEU A 646 -23.10 -37.25 17.53
CA LEU A 646 -22.88 -35.80 17.37
C LEU A 646 -21.99 -35.23 18.47
N ILE A 647 -21.06 -34.35 18.12
CA ILE A 647 -20.20 -33.58 19.02
C ILE A 647 -20.35 -32.10 18.66
N TYR A 648 -20.70 -31.25 19.62
CA TYR A 648 -20.90 -29.81 19.39
C TYR A 648 -19.65 -29.02 19.78
N LEU A 649 -19.19 -28.14 18.90
CA LEU A 649 -18.01 -27.29 19.12
C LEU A 649 -18.36 -25.97 19.83
N ASP A 650 -19.56 -25.45 19.57
CA ASP A 650 -20.07 -24.16 20.00
C ASP A 650 -20.98 -24.22 21.23
N GLN A 651 -21.12 -25.40 21.85
CA GLN A 651 -21.94 -25.61 23.05
C GLN A 651 -21.09 -26.15 24.20
N LYS A 652 -21.38 -25.72 25.44
CA LYS A 652 -20.67 -26.27 26.60
C LYS A 652 -21.18 -27.69 26.89
N PRO A 653 -20.32 -28.63 27.32
CA PRO A 653 -20.74 -29.97 27.75
C PRO A 653 -21.83 -29.95 28.84
N SER A 654 -21.85 -28.88 29.66
CA SER A 654 -22.88 -28.61 30.67
C SER A 654 -24.29 -28.43 30.10
N ASP A 655 -24.40 -27.86 28.90
CA ASP A 655 -25.69 -27.51 28.27
C ASP A 655 -26.40 -28.76 27.74
N LEU A 656 -25.65 -29.86 27.60
CA LEU A 656 -26.11 -31.15 27.09
C LEU A 656 -26.14 -32.24 28.18
N LYS A 657 -25.98 -31.90 29.47
CA LYS A 657 -26.01 -32.86 30.59
C LYS A 657 -27.35 -33.60 30.64
N GLY A 658 -27.31 -34.93 30.70
CA GLY A 658 -28.48 -35.80 30.87
C GLY A 658 -29.25 -36.15 29.58
N LYS A 659 -29.00 -35.50 28.45
CA LYS A 659 -29.56 -35.90 27.15
C LYS A 659 -28.67 -36.97 26.51
N ARG A 660 -29.16 -38.19 26.28
CA ARG A 660 -28.42 -39.24 25.55
C ARG A 660 -28.64 -39.19 24.04
N PHE A 661 -29.76 -38.59 23.62
CA PHE A 661 -30.19 -38.51 22.23
C PHE A 661 -30.52 -37.07 21.84
N VAL A 662 -30.30 -36.73 20.58
CA VAL A 662 -30.68 -35.46 19.94
C VAL A 662 -31.61 -35.79 18.78
N LYS A 663 -32.72 -35.06 18.66
CA LYS A 663 -33.63 -35.23 17.51
C LYS A 663 -33.13 -34.45 16.30
N GLU A 664 -33.58 -34.81 15.11
CA GLU A 664 -33.15 -34.18 13.86
C GLU A 664 -33.50 -32.69 13.78
N ASP A 665 -34.64 -32.28 14.35
CA ASP A 665 -35.09 -30.88 14.42
C ASP A 665 -34.32 -30.02 15.43
N GLU A 666 -33.53 -30.65 16.31
CA GLU A 666 -32.71 -29.97 17.31
C GLU A 666 -31.27 -29.68 16.82
N ILE A 667 -30.91 -30.09 15.60
CA ILE A 667 -29.59 -29.81 15.02
C ILE A 667 -29.54 -28.33 14.60
N ALA A 668 -28.71 -27.53 15.27
CA ALA A 668 -28.55 -26.10 14.96
C ALA A 668 -27.59 -25.83 13.79
N SER A 669 -26.77 -26.81 13.41
CA SER A 669 -25.77 -26.69 12.34
C SER A 669 -26.44 -26.66 10.98
N GLU A 670 -26.30 -25.54 10.28
CA GLU A 670 -26.84 -25.35 8.93
C GLU A 670 -26.26 -26.32 7.89
N PRO A 671 -24.93 -26.52 7.78
CA PRO A 671 -24.40 -27.46 6.81
C PRO A 671 -24.82 -28.89 7.14
N MET A 672 -24.86 -29.27 8.44
CA MET A 672 -25.32 -30.60 8.86
C MET A 672 -26.78 -30.84 8.48
N ASN A 673 -27.65 -29.83 8.66
CA ASN A 673 -29.06 -29.91 8.26
C ASN A 673 -29.22 -30.07 6.75
N ALA A 674 -28.43 -29.33 5.95
CA ALA A 674 -28.46 -29.44 4.49
C ALA A 674 -28.08 -30.85 4.03
N PHE A 675 -26.96 -31.37 4.54
CA PHE A 675 -26.49 -32.73 4.26
C PHE A 675 -27.50 -33.80 4.71
N TRP A 676 -27.98 -33.72 5.96
CA TRP A 676 -28.93 -34.68 6.52
C TRP A 676 -30.27 -34.65 5.78
N GLY A 677 -30.71 -33.47 5.32
CA GLY A 677 -31.89 -33.33 4.47
C GLY A 677 -31.79 -34.14 3.18
N GLY A 678 -30.60 -34.20 2.57
CA GLY A 678 -30.34 -35.03 1.40
C GLY A 678 -30.38 -36.52 1.69
N VAL A 679 -29.75 -36.95 2.80
CA VAL A 679 -29.81 -38.33 3.29
C VAL A 679 -31.26 -38.77 3.52
N LYS A 680 -32.08 -37.88 4.09
CA LYS A 680 -33.49 -38.13 4.41
C LYS A 680 -34.39 -38.14 3.18
N TYR A 681 -34.09 -37.32 2.17
CA TYR A 681 -34.80 -37.30 0.89
C TYR A 681 -34.74 -38.66 0.18
N GLU A 682 -33.56 -39.28 0.11
CA GLU A 682 -33.41 -40.61 -0.51
C GLU A 682 -33.92 -41.74 0.41
N GLY A 683 -33.87 -41.55 1.73
CA GLY A 683 -34.26 -42.56 2.71
C GLY A 683 -33.31 -43.75 2.74
N TRP A 684 -33.67 -44.81 3.49
CA TRP A 684 -32.86 -46.05 3.51
C TRP A 684 -33.20 -46.94 2.31
N PRO A 685 -32.29 -47.17 1.36
CA PRO A 685 -32.61 -47.89 0.13
C PRO A 685 -33.05 -49.33 0.43
N SER A 686 -34.26 -49.68 0.02
CA SER A 686 -34.83 -51.02 0.17
C SER A 686 -34.68 -51.79 -1.14
N ARG A 687 -33.45 -52.20 -1.51
CA ARG A 687 -33.13 -53.18 -2.59
C ARG A 687 -31.63 -53.39 -2.69
N VAL A 688 -31.14 -54.59 -2.34
CA VAL A 688 -29.90 -55.12 -2.90
C VAL A 688 -30.32 -55.91 -4.16
N PRO A 689 -29.83 -55.59 -5.37
CA PRO A 689 -30.06 -56.45 -6.53
C PRO A 689 -29.38 -57.80 -6.28
N ASN A 690 -30.20 -58.85 -6.22
CA ASN A 690 -29.88 -60.27 -6.12
C ASN A 690 -28.37 -60.62 -6.15
N PRO A 691 -27.72 -60.87 -5.00
CA PRO A 691 -26.29 -61.17 -4.98
C PRO A 691 -26.07 -62.53 -5.65
N ASN A 692 -25.30 -62.52 -6.74
CA ASN A 692 -24.79 -63.74 -7.35
C ASN A 692 -23.95 -64.48 -6.30
N PHE A 693 -24.42 -65.62 -5.80
CA PHE A 693 -23.89 -66.36 -4.63
C PHE A 693 -22.37 -66.60 -4.71
N LYS A 694 -21.82 -66.63 -5.93
CA LYS A 694 -20.39 -66.73 -6.22
C LYS A 694 -19.57 -65.52 -5.74
N GLY A 695 -20.08 -64.30 -5.91
CA GLY A 695 -19.37 -63.06 -5.55
C GLY A 695 -19.29 -62.84 -4.03
N PHE A 696 -20.34 -63.23 -3.30
CA PHE A 696 -20.37 -63.19 -1.84
C PHE A 696 -19.32 -64.15 -1.22
N MET A 697 -19.20 -65.38 -1.76
CA MET A 697 -18.19 -66.35 -1.32
C MET A 697 -16.75 -65.88 -1.58
N THR A 698 -16.50 -65.11 -2.64
CA THR A 698 -15.16 -64.55 -2.92
C THR A 698 -14.76 -63.51 -1.86
N VAL A 699 -15.70 -62.66 -1.44
CA VAL A 699 -15.45 -61.64 -0.41
C VAL A 699 -15.18 -62.28 0.95
N VAL A 700 -15.96 -63.31 1.32
CA VAL A 700 -15.76 -64.08 2.57
C VAL A 700 -14.42 -64.82 2.56
N ALA A 701 -14.03 -65.44 1.44
CA ALA A 701 -12.76 -66.15 1.31
C ALA A 701 -11.54 -65.22 1.40
N THR A 702 -11.64 -64.01 0.86
CA THR A 702 -10.56 -63.01 0.91
C THR A 702 -10.31 -62.50 2.33
N ASN A 703 -11.37 -62.39 3.16
CA ASN A 703 -11.25 -61.96 4.56
C ASN A 703 -10.64 -63.02 5.48
N ILE A 704 -10.76 -64.30 5.14
CA ILE A 704 -10.15 -65.40 5.92
C ILE A 704 -8.64 -65.50 5.65
N THR A 705 -8.19 -65.15 4.43
CA THR A 705 -6.78 -65.23 4.04
C THR A 705 -5.94 -64.01 4.39
N THR A 706 -6.52 -62.80 4.51
CA THR A 706 -5.76 -61.57 4.80
C THR A 706 -5.57 -61.28 6.28
N GLY A 707 -6.18 -62.05 7.20
CA GLY A 707 -5.92 -61.93 8.64
C GLY A 707 -6.25 -60.55 9.23
N ALA A 708 -7.12 -59.76 8.59
CA ALA A 708 -7.52 -58.44 9.06
C ALA A 708 -8.44 -58.56 10.29
N ARG A 709 -7.86 -58.83 11.46
CA ARG A 709 -8.52 -58.56 12.74
C ARG A 709 -8.80 -57.06 12.82
N SER A 710 -10.07 -56.73 12.97
CA SER A 710 -10.63 -55.39 12.98
C SER A 710 -10.35 -54.67 14.30
N ASP A 711 -9.33 -53.81 14.32
CA ASP A 711 -9.06 -52.84 15.40
C ASP A 711 -9.80 -51.49 15.19
N PHE A 712 -10.95 -51.46 14.51
CA PHE A 712 -11.66 -50.22 14.16
C PHE A 712 -13.04 -50.12 14.83
N SER A 713 -13.17 -49.16 15.76
CA SER A 713 -14.41 -48.83 16.51
C SER A 713 -15.68 -48.71 15.65
N GLU A 714 -16.81 -49.13 16.20
CA GLU A 714 -18.01 -49.56 15.47
C GLU A 714 -18.98 -48.45 14.97
N ASN A 715 -18.73 -47.15 15.18
CA ASN A 715 -19.77 -46.11 15.06
C ASN A 715 -19.46 -44.95 14.07
N SER A 716 -20.49 -44.42 13.40
CA SER A 716 -20.40 -43.15 12.62
C SER A 716 -20.50 -41.94 13.56
N TYR A 717 -19.89 -40.81 13.21
CA TYR A 717 -19.89 -39.60 14.05
C TYR A 717 -19.99 -38.31 13.24
N ALA A 718 -20.38 -37.23 13.91
CA ALA A 718 -20.35 -35.88 13.36
C ALA A 718 -19.83 -34.90 14.40
N ILE A 719 -18.98 -33.96 14.00
CA ILE A 719 -18.57 -32.80 14.80
C ILE A 719 -19.13 -31.55 14.13
N ILE A 720 -19.86 -30.73 14.88
CA ILE A 720 -20.68 -29.67 14.30
C ILE A 720 -20.58 -28.37 15.12
N SER A 721 -20.70 -27.24 14.43
CA SER A 721 -21.07 -25.93 14.97
C SER A 721 -22.19 -25.35 14.12
N ARG A 722 -22.70 -24.16 14.45
CA ARG A 722 -23.72 -23.47 13.63
C ARG A 722 -23.37 -23.42 12.13
N GLU A 723 -22.12 -23.14 11.79
CA GLU A 723 -21.66 -22.89 10.41
C GLU A 723 -20.69 -23.96 9.88
N TYR A 724 -20.27 -24.91 10.73
CA TYR A 724 -19.31 -25.95 10.39
C TYR A 724 -19.88 -27.35 10.62
N MET A 725 -19.50 -28.30 9.76
CA MET A 725 -19.71 -29.72 10.00
C MET A 725 -18.51 -30.56 9.53
N ILE A 726 -18.28 -31.66 10.22
CA ILE A 726 -17.58 -32.83 9.70
C ILE A 726 -18.37 -34.08 10.09
N VAL A 727 -18.68 -34.93 9.13
CA VAL A 727 -19.44 -36.16 9.30
C VAL A 727 -18.63 -37.31 8.75
N SER A 728 -18.35 -38.31 9.57
CA SER A 728 -17.74 -39.56 9.14
C SER A 728 -18.78 -40.68 9.18
N LEU A 729 -19.12 -41.20 8.01
CA LEU A 729 -20.08 -42.27 7.80
C LEU A 729 -19.38 -43.59 7.53
N ARG A 730 -19.70 -44.59 8.36
CA ARG A 730 -19.33 -45.99 8.14
C ARG A 730 -20.56 -46.76 7.69
N MET A 731 -20.58 -47.19 6.42
CA MET A 731 -21.71 -47.92 5.82
C MET A 731 -21.25 -49.32 5.35
N GLY A 732 -21.11 -50.24 6.31
CA GLY A 732 -20.57 -51.57 6.07
C GLY A 732 -19.04 -51.53 5.90
N TYR A 733 -18.57 -51.81 4.69
CA TYR A 733 -17.13 -51.77 4.36
C TYR A 733 -16.67 -50.45 3.72
N HIS A 734 -17.58 -49.48 3.56
CA HIS A 734 -17.30 -48.17 2.97
C HIS A 734 -17.18 -47.10 4.04
N PHE A 735 -16.17 -46.25 3.92
CA PHE A 735 -15.91 -45.12 4.80
C PHE A 735 -15.95 -43.84 3.99
N SER A 736 -16.81 -42.91 4.38
CA SER A 736 -16.88 -41.58 3.79
C SER A 736 -16.80 -40.52 4.87
N THR A 737 -15.99 -39.51 4.66
CA THR A 737 -15.95 -38.33 5.52
C THR A 737 -16.30 -37.11 4.69
N ILE A 738 -17.29 -36.35 5.15
CA ILE A 738 -17.75 -35.11 4.54
C ILE A 738 -17.48 -33.98 5.51
N GLU A 739 -16.82 -32.93 5.07
CA GLU A 739 -16.55 -31.71 5.83
C GLU A 739 -17.10 -30.51 5.06
N ALA A 740 -17.67 -29.54 5.77
CA ALA A 740 -18.09 -28.30 5.14
C ALA A 740 -18.15 -27.11 6.09
N MET A 741 -17.91 -25.94 5.51
CA MET A 741 -18.14 -24.63 6.10
C MET A 741 -19.21 -23.90 5.29
N CYS A 742 -20.22 -23.34 5.96
CA CYS A 742 -21.34 -22.65 5.33
C CYS A 742 -21.66 -21.37 6.10
N THR A 743 -21.26 -20.25 5.52
CA THR A 743 -21.35 -18.87 6.04
C THR A 743 -21.96 -17.94 4.99
N ASP A 744 -22.25 -16.70 5.36
CA ASP A 744 -22.71 -15.66 4.43
C ASP A 744 -21.62 -15.16 3.47
N GLN A 745 -20.34 -15.44 3.74
CA GLN A 745 -19.22 -15.04 2.89
C GLN A 745 -18.79 -16.19 1.98
N ALA A 746 -18.99 -16.06 0.67
CA ALA A 746 -18.69 -17.12 -0.29
C ALA A 746 -17.25 -17.63 -0.20
N SER A 747 -16.29 -16.73 0.06
CA SER A 747 -14.88 -17.08 0.18
C SER A 747 -14.52 -17.94 1.40
N LYS A 748 -15.40 -18.01 2.41
CA LYS A 748 -15.24 -18.89 3.58
C LYS A 748 -15.90 -20.26 3.38
N ASN A 749 -16.66 -20.45 2.32
CA ASN A 749 -17.44 -21.67 2.12
C ASN A 749 -16.65 -22.72 1.34
N TYR A 750 -16.70 -23.96 1.84
CA TYR A 750 -16.13 -25.12 1.16
C TYR A 750 -16.87 -26.40 1.53
N ILE A 751 -16.75 -27.42 0.67
CA ILE A 751 -17.19 -28.78 0.93
C ILE A 751 -16.07 -29.73 0.50
N ARG A 752 -15.61 -30.59 1.42
CA ARG A 752 -14.63 -31.64 1.15
C ARG A 752 -15.25 -33.01 1.40
N MET A 753 -15.07 -33.93 0.47
CA MET A 753 -15.49 -35.33 0.58
C MET A 753 -14.28 -36.24 0.42
N GLN A 754 -14.03 -37.04 1.45
CA GLN A 754 -13.10 -38.15 1.38
C GLN A 754 -13.87 -39.47 1.35
N PHE A 755 -13.40 -40.40 0.53
CA PHE A 755 -14.03 -41.70 0.35
C PHE A 755 -12.98 -42.79 0.23
N LYS A 756 -13.15 -43.86 1.02
CA LYS A 756 -12.26 -45.02 1.08
C LYS A 756 -13.07 -46.31 1.13
N GLU A 757 -12.72 -47.26 0.27
CA GLU A 757 -13.44 -48.53 0.17
C GLU A 757 -12.77 -49.70 0.91
N GLY A 758 -13.59 -50.69 1.27
CA GLY A 758 -13.18 -52.02 1.68
C GLY A 758 -14.21 -53.05 1.19
N GLY A 759 -13.83 -54.32 1.08
CA GLY A 759 -14.80 -55.43 0.96
C GLY A 759 -15.18 -55.94 -0.44
N ALA A 760 -14.84 -55.28 -1.56
CA ALA A 760 -15.05 -55.79 -2.93
C ALA A 760 -13.74 -55.99 -3.72
N SER A 761 -13.77 -56.58 -4.92
CA SER A 761 -12.56 -56.71 -5.76
C SER A 761 -12.06 -55.34 -6.23
N ILE A 762 -10.73 -55.18 -6.34
CA ILE A 762 -10.08 -53.88 -6.66
C ILE A 762 -10.70 -53.20 -7.88
N GLU A 763 -11.03 -53.95 -8.93
CA GLU A 763 -11.66 -53.43 -10.16
C GLU A 763 -13.04 -52.79 -9.91
N ARG A 764 -13.86 -53.36 -9.02
CA ARG A 764 -15.18 -52.81 -8.69
C ARG A 764 -15.07 -51.57 -7.82
N ARG A 765 -14.06 -51.53 -6.95
CA ARG A 765 -13.75 -50.36 -6.12
C ARG A 765 -13.32 -49.17 -6.96
N VAL A 766 -12.43 -49.41 -7.91
CA VAL A 766 -11.99 -48.40 -8.89
C VAL A 766 -13.16 -47.89 -9.73
N ARG A 767 -14.07 -48.76 -10.19
CA ARG A 767 -15.28 -48.33 -10.95
C ARG A 767 -16.20 -47.43 -10.14
N ARG A 768 -16.40 -47.71 -8.85
CA ARG A 768 -17.25 -46.87 -7.99
C ARG A 768 -16.59 -45.53 -7.70
N ILE A 769 -15.30 -45.51 -7.38
CA ILE A 769 -14.54 -44.26 -7.21
C ILE A 769 -14.65 -43.41 -8.47
N LYS A 770 -14.47 -44.01 -9.66
CA LYS A 770 -14.62 -43.31 -10.94
C LYS A 770 -16.04 -42.77 -11.13
N LEU A 771 -17.07 -43.56 -10.84
CA LEU A 771 -18.47 -43.11 -10.91
C LEU A 771 -18.74 -41.92 -9.98
N ILE A 772 -18.24 -41.96 -8.74
CA ILE A 772 -18.43 -40.86 -7.78
C ILE A 772 -17.67 -39.61 -8.26
N MET A 773 -16.43 -39.78 -8.70
CA MET A 773 -15.60 -38.73 -9.28
C MET A 773 -16.31 -38.06 -10.46
N ASP A 774 -16.77 -38.82 -11.45
CA ASP A 774 -17.49 -38.30 -12.62
C ASP A 774 -18.71 -37.46 -12.20
N ILE A 775 -19.48 -37.90 -11.19
CA ILE A 775 -20.66 -37.15 -10.69
C ILE A 775 -20.23 -35.86 -9.99
N LEU A 776 -19.21 -35.92 -9.13
CA LEU A 776 -18.74 -34.76 -8.39
C LEU A 776 -18.06 -33.74 -9.33
N THR A 777 -17.44 -34.18 -10.43
CA THR A 777 -16.89 -33.30 -11.47
C THR A 777 -18.00 -32.46 -12.09
N GLU A 778 -19.15 -33.05 -12.43
CA GLU A 778 -20.32 -32.31 -12.92
C GLU A 778 -20.92 -31.36 -11.85
N MET A 779 -20.61 -31.58 -10.57
CA MET A 779 -20.98 -30.68 -9.47
C MET A 779 -19.93 -29.57 -9.22
N GLY A 780 -18.86 -29.53 -10.01
CA GLY A 780 -17.78 -28.55 -9.92
C GLY A 780 -16.74 -28.84 -8.84
N TYR A 781 -16.60 -30.10 -8.41
CA TYR A 781 -15.55 -30.48 -7.45
C TYR A 781 -14.23 -30.78 -8.16
N GLU A 782 -13.13 -30.44 -7.51
CA GLU A 782 -11.79 -30.89 -7.84
C GLU A 782 -11.48 -32.22 -7.16
N HIS A 783 -10.67 -33.07 -7.78
CA HIS A 783 -10.43 -34.45 -7.32
C HIS A 783 -8.95 -34.80 -7.23
N HIS A 784 -8.58 -35.55 -6.19
CA HIS A 784 -7.30 -36.23 -6.08
C HIS A 784 -7.52 -37.70 -5.71
N THR A 785 -7.01 -38.62 -6.52
CA THR A 785 -7.18 -40.07 -6.34
C THR A 785 -5.84 -40.77 -6.16
N LYS A 786 -5.74 -41.69 -5.19
CA LYS A 786 -4.57 -42.56 -5.02
C LYS A 786 -5.01 -43.96 -4.63
N GLY A 787 -4.98 -44.91 -5.58
CA GLY A 787 -5.42 -46.28 -5.34
C GLY A 787 -6.93 -46.39 -5.14
N ASP A 788 -7.38 -46.84 -3.96
CA ASP A 788 -8.79 -46.95 -3.57
C ASP A 788 -9.27 -45.84 -2.63
N PHE A 789 -8.64 -44.67 -2.74
CA PHE A 789 -8.97 -43.45 -2.02
C PHE A 789 -9.31 -42.31 -2.98
N LEU A 790 -10.38 -41.58 -2.67
CA LEU A 790 -10.84 -40.37 -3.34
C LEU A 790 -10.88 -39.22 -2.32
N ASP A 791 -10.29 -38.09 -2.66
CA ASP A 791 -10.42 -36.81 -1.95
C ASP A 791 -10.95 -35.79 -2.95
N SER A 792 -12.02 -35.09 -2.60
CA SER A 792 -12.71 -34.14 -3.49
C SER A 792 -13.06 -32.88 -2.76
N ILE A 793 -12.86 -31.71 -3.38
CA ILE A 793 -13.11 -30.42 -2.74
C ILE A 793 -13.77 -29.43 -3.71
N VAL A 794 -14.64 -28.58 -3.18
CA VAL A 794 -15.16 -27.39 -3.85
C VAL A 794 -15.14 -26.23 -2.86
N SER A 795 -14.76 -25.03 -3.30
CA SER A 795 -14.55 -23.84 -2.45
C SER A 795 -15.11 -22.59 -3.14
N TYR A 796 -15.22 -21.49 -2.39
CA TYR A 796 -15.67 -20.18 -2.90
C TYR A 796 -17.12 -20.12 -3.38
N GLU A 797 -17.97 -21.00 -2.85
CA GLU A 797 -19.39 -21.12 -3.24
C GLU A 797 -20.29 -20.17 -2.44
N SER A 798 -21.40 -19.71 -3.03
CA SER A 798 -22.41 -18.96 -2.28
C SER A 798 -23.00 -19.81 -1.15
N ARG A 799 -23.61 -19.16 -0.14
CA ARG A 799 -24.30 -19.88 0.95
C ARG A 799 -25.38 -20.83 0.41
N GLU A 800 -26.13 -20.38 -0.60
CA GLU A 800 -27.19 -21.16 -1.23
C GLU A 800 -26.63 -22.34 -2.03
N ASP A 801 -25.57 -22.12 -2.82
CA ASP A 801 -24.92 -23.18 -3.59
C ASP A 801 -24.26 -24.22 -2.68
N THR A 802 -23.62 -23.78 -1.60
CA THR A 802 -23.03 -24.68 -0.59
C THR A 802 -24.08 -25.59 0.03
N ARG A 803 -25.23 -25.02 0.42
CA ARG A 803 -26.36 -25.82 0.96
C ARG A 803 -26.92 -26.79 -0.08
N TYR A 804 -27.06 -26.34 -1.33
CA TYR A 804 -27.54 -27.17 -2.42
C TYR A 804 -26.58 -28.34 -2.68
N LYS A 805 -25.28 -28.08 -2.84
CA LYS A 805 -24.26 -29.11 -3.06
C LYS A 805 -24.18 -30.09 -1.88
N LEU A 806 -24.26 -29.61 -0.63
CA LEU A 806 -24.33 -30.47 0.56
C LEU A 806 -25.56 -31.39 0.56
N HIS A 807 -26.72 -30.85 0.19
CA HIS A 807 -27.93 -31.64 0.03
C HIS A 807 -27.74 -32.76 -1.01
N GLN A 808 -27.19 -32.42 -2.17
CA GLN A 808 -26.90 -33.38 -3.24
C GLN A 808 -25.87 -34.43 -2.81
N LEU A 809 -24.86 -34.04 -2.04
CA LEU A 809 -23.84 -34.95 -1.48
C LEU A 809 -24.45 -35.95 -0.49
N GLY A 810 -25.41 -35.51 0.33
CA GLY A 810 -26.19 -36.37 1.22
C GLY A 810 -27.00 -37.42 0.43
N ARG A 811 -27.63 -37.01 -0.66
CA ARG A 811 -28.35 -37.91 -1.57
C ARG A 811 -27.40 -38.91 -2.26
N LEU A 812 -26.27 -38.42 -2.78
CA LEU A 812 -25.24 -39.23 -3.43
C LEU A 812 -24.68 -40.30 -2.50
N SER A 813 -24.46 -39.96 -1.23
CA SER A 813 -23.99 -40.89 -0.20
C SER A 813 -24.94 -42.08 -0.03
N MET A 814 -26.26 -41.85 -0.15
CA MET A 814 -27.27 -42.91 -0.09
C MET A 814 -27.44 -43.67 -1.39
N LEU A 815 -27.44 -42.98 -2.54
CA LEU A 815 -27.57 -43.59 -3.87
C LEU A 815 -26.40 -44.52 -4.23
N THR A 816 -25.21 -44.23 -3.73
CA THR A 816 -24.01 -45.03 -4.00
C THR A 816 -23.82 -46.17 -2.99
N LYS A 817 -24.65 -46.27 -1.95
CA LYS A 817 -24.52 -47.28 -0.89
C LYS A 817 -24.51 -48.70 -1.47
N GLN A 818 -23.42 -49.45 -1.20
CA GLN A 818 -23.20 -50.83 -1.66
C GLN A 818 -23.26 -51.03 -3.19
N LEU A 819 -23.09 -49.95 -3.97
CA LEU A 819 -23.19 -50.00 -5.43
C LEU A 819 -22.10 -50.87 -6.07
N ASP A 820 -20.97 -51.04 -5.40
CA ASP A 820 -19.85 -51.92 -5.78
C ASP A 820 -20.29 -53.37 -6.03
N MET A 821 -21.37 -53.83 -5.40
CA MET A 821 -21.92 -55.17 -5.66
C MET A 821 -22.58 -55.28 -7.05
N ALA A 822 -23.05 -54.17 -7.61
CA ALA A 822 -23.75 -54.09 -8.90
C ALA A 822 -22.84 -53.69 -10.08
N LEU A 823 -21.69 -53.04 -9.83
CA LEU A 823 -20.76 -52.55 -10.85
C LEU A 823 -19.91 -53.65 -11.49
N SER A 824 -20.56 -54.54 -12.25
CA SER A 824 -19.91 -55.71 -12.86
C SER A 824 -18.99 -55.39 -14.04
N ASN A 825 -19.22 -54.28 -14.75
CA ASN A 825 -18.42 -53.81 -15.89
C ASN A 825 -18.60 -52.30 -16.11
N ASP A 826 -17.82 -51.72 -17.02
CA ASP A 826 -17.78 -50.26 -17.25
C ASP A 826 -19.06 -49.72 -17.90
N ALA A 827 -19.77 -50.52 -18.71
CA ALA A 827 -21.04 -50.12 -19.29
C ALA A 827 -22.14 -49.98 -18.22
N VAL A 828 -22.15 -50.91 -17.24
CA VAL A 828 -23.04 -50.82 -16.09
C VAL A 828 -22.69 -49.62 -15.20
N ALA A 829 -21.40 -49.35 -14.99
CA ALA A 829 -20.96 -48.16 -14.26
C ALA A 829 -21.43 -46.87 -14.95
N LYS A 830 -21.21 -46.72 -16.26
CA LYS A 830 -21.67 -45.56 -17.03
C LYS A 830 -23.18 -45.36 -16.96
N TRP A 831 -23.96 -46.46 -17.02
CA TRP A 831 -25.42 -46.41 -16.86
C TRP A 831 -25.83 -45.87 -15.48
N TYR A 832 -25.20 -46.36 -14.40
CA TYR A 832 -25.46 -45.84 -13.05
C TYR A 832 -25.03 -44.38 -12.88
N THR A 833 -23.91 -43.96 -13.46
CA THR A 833 -23.49 -42.55 -13.46
C THR A 833 -24.60 -41.67 -14.06
N GLN A 834 -25.12 -42.03 -15.23
CA GLN A 834 -26.19 -41.30 -15.89
C GLN A 834 -27.53 -41.33 -15.12
N ASP A 835 -27.90 -42.49 -14.56
CA ASP A 835 -29.11 -42.63 -13.75
C ASP A 835 -29.04 -41.77 -12.47
N ILE A 836 -27.88 -41.74 -11.81
CA ILE A 836 -27.67 -40.93 -10.61
C ILE A 836 -27.65 -39.45 -10.95
N LEU A 837 -26.94 -39.01 -12.00
CA LEU A 837 -26.97 -37.60 -12.46
C LEU A 837 -28.41 -37.15 -12.73
N LYS A 838 -29.20 -37.99 -13.42
CA LYS A 838 -30.62 -37.71 -13.69
C LYS A 838 -31.45 -37.63 -12.41
N LYS A 839 -31.25 -38.52 -11.44
CA LYS A 839 -31.93 -38.47 -10.13
C LYS A 839 -31.55 -37.24 -9.33
N LEU A 840 -30.29 -36.83 -9.41
CA LEU A 840 -29.79 -35.61 -8.79
C LEU A 840 -30.30 -34.35 -9.51
N GLY A 841 -30.76 -34.46 -10.77
CA GLY A 841 -31.21 -33.31 -11.55
C GLY A 841 -30.05 -32.48 -12.11
N ILE A 842 -28.88 -33.10 -12.29
CA ILE A 842 -27.68 -32.48 -12.85
C ILE A 842 -27.62 -32.83 -14.34
N THR A 843 -27.69 -31.82 -15.20
CA THR A 843 -27.50 -31.99 -16.65
C THR A 843 -26.01 -31.96 -16.96
N PRO A 844 -25.45 -32.98 -17.65
CA PRO A 844 -24.05 -32.97 -18.04
C PRO A 844 -23.74 -31.77 -18.94
N GLY A 845 -22.61 -31.11 -18.69
CA GLY A 845 -22.13 -30.03 -19.55
C GLY A 845 -22.00 -30.52 -20.99
N LYS A 846 -22.46 -29.71 -21.97
CA LYS A 846 -22.12 -29.94 -23.37
C LYS A 846 -20.60 -29.75 -23.50
N GLU A 847 -19.86 -30.84 -23.72
CA GLU A 847 -18.48 -30.76 -24.18
C GLU A 847 -18.45 -29.90 -25.45
N GLY A 848 -17.67 -28.81 -25.41
CA GLY A 848 -17.41 -27.97 -26.57
C GLY A 848 -16.62 -28.75 -27.62
N GLU A 849 -17.11 -28.70 -28.86
CA GLU A 849 -16.30 -28.95 -30.07
C GLU A 849 -15.22 -27.87 -30.24
#